data_AF-A0A924YLF3-F1
#
_entry.id   AF-A0A924YLF3-F1
#
_cell.length_a   1.000
_cell.length_b   1.000
_cell.length_c   1.000
_cell.angle_alpha   90.00
_cell.angle_beta   90.00
_cell.angle_gamma   90.00
#
_symmetry.space_group_name_H-M   'P 1'
#
loop_
_entity.id
_entity.type
_entity.pdbx_description
1 polymer ?
#
loop_
_entity_poly.entity_id
_entity_poly.type
_entity_poly.pdbx_seq_one_letter_code
_entity_poly.pdbx_strand_id
1 'polypeptide(L)'
;MTFTTIGDPYSMITPLFSRKWTRAIVVTVMTGLSCCGSAVTSPVLADDSAAIEHFEKRVRPLLIAHCVKCHGAEKAESGLRLDQEAGIARGGDSGEVIRAGKPDESLLIQVVRQTGEFKMPPGKKLSDEEIRGLETWVRNGAKWPTDTAAKERDSRSLIELAKAMLGDGSAASKVGAEVARTDDRLKAETKSTRFPASTHDSVELWLSANTLTLADHESVVIWPDASGHERHATPTLGRSGGTGTAPSFVARSDVGGRPAVRFQRDNGLATPGDKPLPIKGDAGYTMLVIATLRQRFDGYPYDGLLGFGEPASPSNPGRPRAGLLQVDRTGSGWRLSHAGGWNHDALLPTGSMRAWHDRPLALVVAKTPGPMRASTRFFLNGQSVELPLTGSDTIPDIAHRGDMGVFIGHVMPWWNGIVGDVAEVAIFHRALSDVEIKAISRIPAAESRPQTPANPVRERESADKLWAFRPVQVLEPPSVTRGDWPKTGVDHFVLRTLEGRSLTPALQADRRTLIRRAYFDLLGLPPSPEQVEAFANDPGNDREVFPRLVEQLLASPQYGERWGRHWLDVARYADSGGYETDIYFKNAWRYRDYVVKSLNDDKPYDVFVQEQLAGDELWPGNLNLEGKLLLPESQRRKLEARIGTGLF
;
A
#
# COMPACT_ATOMS: atom_id res chain seq x y z
N MET A 1 0.88 15.08 -63.04
CA MET A 1 -0.39 14.52 -63.57
C MET A 1 -1.24 14.08 -62.37
N THR A 2 -2.57 14.24 -62.42
CA THR A 2 -3.62 13.52 -61.63
C THR A 2 -3.13 12.78 -60.37
N PHE A 3 -3.36 13.21 -59.12
CA PHE A 3 -4.54 13.85 -58.51
C PHE A 3 -5.83 13.04 -58.63
N THR A 4 -6.34 12.56 -57.48
CA THR A 4 -7.78 12.38 -57.19
C THR A 4 -7.97 12.58 -55.68
N THR A 5 -9.09 13.16 -55.26
CA THR A 5 -9.42 13.60 -53.89
C THR A 5 -10.92 13.44 -53.63
N ILE A 6 -11.41 13.84 -52.44
CA ILE A 6 -12.84 13.91 -52.02
C ILE A 6 -13.41 12.51 -51.64
N GLY A 7 -14.24 12.34 -50.60
CA GLY A 7 -14.70 13.29 -49.56
C GLY A 7 -15.77 12.68 -48.62
N ASP A 8 -16.19 13.45 -47.63
CA ASP A 8 -17.23 13.15 -46.61
C ASP A 8 -18.65 13.05 -47.23
N PRO A 9 -19.66 12.40 -46.61
CA PRO A 9 -20.50 13.13 -45.65
C PRO A 9 -21.12 12.34 -44.47
N TYR A 10 -21.36 13.05 -43.36
CA TYR A 10 -22.38 12.72 -42.35
C TYR A 10 -23.80 12.63 -42.95
N SER A 11 -24.64 11.68 -42.49
CA SER A 11 -26.10 11.85 -42.32
C SER A 11 -26.82 10.65 -41.67
N MET A 12 -27.44 10.87 -40.51
CA MET A 12 -28.89 10.70 -40.22
C MET A 12 -29.16 10.59 -38.70
N ILE A 13 -30.32 11.08 -38.25
CA ILE A 13 -30.63 11.33 -36.83
C ILE A 13 -32.06 10.86 -36.48
N THR A 14 -32.19 9.94 -35.51
CA THR A 14 -33.42 9.59 -34.74
C THR A 14 -34.60 9.00 -35.57
N PRO A 15 -35.80 8.64 -35.02
CA PRO A 15 -36.27 8.71 -33.62
C PRO A 15 -37.12 7.54 -33.02
N LEU A 16 -37.31 7.62 -31.68
CA LEU A 16 -38.56 7.41 -30.87
C LEU A 16 -39.02 6.03 -30.27
N PHE A 17 -39.65 6.18 -29.07
CA PHE A 17 -40.61 5.32 -28.32
C PHE A 17 -40.20 3.94 -27.75
N SER A 18 -40.88 3.32 -26.74
CA SER A 18 -41.58 3.83 -25.52
C SER A 18 -42.05 2.71 -24.54
N ARG A 19 -41.83 2.91 -23.23
CA ARG A 19 -42.60 2.44 -22.02
C ARG A 19 -43.39 1.09 -21.94
N LYS A 20 -42.89 0.21 -21.03
CA LYS A 20 -43.57 -0.47 -19.87
C LYS A 20 -44.68 -1.56 -20.04
N TRP A 21 -44.74 -2.41 -18.99
CA TRP A 21 -45.72 -3.49 -18.65
C TRP A 21 -45.53 -4.82 -19.43
N THR A 22 -45.86 -6.03 -18.92
CA THR A 22 -46.87 -6.46 -17.92
C THR A 22 -46.35 -7.56 -16.94
N ARG A 23 -47.17 -8.05 -15.99
CA ARG A 23 -46.83 -8.92 -14.82
C ARG A 23 -47.59 -10.29 -14.78
N ALA A 24 -46.97 -11.26 -14.08
CA ALA A 24 -47.53 -12.28 -13.16
C ALA A 24 -48.32 -13.54 -13.64
N ILE A 25 -48.08 -14.68 -12.92
CA ILE A 25 -48.92 -15.87 -12.59
C ILE A 25 -48.02 -16.88 -11.78
N VAL A 26 -48.40 -17.88 -10.93
CA VAL A 26 -49.52 -18.21 -9.99
C VAL A 26 -49.92 -19.71 -10.06
N VAL A 27 -50.08 -20.55 -9.00
CA VAL A 27 -49.58 -20.57 -7.58
C VAL A 27 -49.87 -21.94 -6.88
N THR A 28 -49.09 -22.33 -5.84
CA THR A 28 -49.44 -23.24 -4.69
C THR A 28 -49.48 -24.80 -4.83
N VAL A 29 -49.20 -25.48 -3.68
CA VAL A 29 -49.67 -26.82 -3.13
C VAL A 29 -48.46 -27.62 -2.56
N MET A 30 -48.22 -27.73 -1.23
CA MET A 30 -48.78 -28.65 -0.19
C MET A 30 -48.59 -30.16 -0.48
N THR A 31 -48.29 -31.10 0.43
CA THR A 31 -48.14 -31.16 1.92
C THR A 31 -47.46 -32.51 2.32
N GLY A 32 -46.90 -32.69 3.54
CA GLY A 32 -46.85 -34.05 4.14
C GLY A 32 -45.78 -34.41 5.21
N LEU A 33 -46.29 -34.81 6.38
CA LEU A 33 -45.78 -35.78 7.38
C LEU A 33 -44.52 -35.55 8.26
N SER A 34 -44.72 -35.91 9.53
CA SER A 34 -43.84 -35.83 10.70
C SER A 34 -43.19 -37.18 11.03
N CYS A 35 -42.03 -37.20 11.71
CA CYS A 35 -41.89 -37.99 12.95
C CYS A 35 -40.68 -37.57 13.82
N CYS A 36 -40.65 -38.08 15.06
CA CYS A 36 -39.84 -37.62 16.20
C CYS A 36 -38.33 -37.92 16.13
N GLY A 37 -37.54 -37.09 16.83
CA GLY A 37 -36.18 -37.37 17.29
C GLY A 37 -35.80 -36.44 18.45
N SER A 38 -35.46 -36.98 19.63
CA SER A 38 -35.32 -36.18 20.87
C SER A 38 -34.02 -35.38 20.93
N ALA A 39 -34.10 -34.12 21.37
CA ALA A 39 -32.94 -33.26 21.58
C ALA A 39 -32.22 -33.57 22.91
N VAL A 40 -30.89 -33.64 22.88
CA VAL A 40 -30.03 -33.62 24.07
C VAL A 40 -29.50 -32.20 24.23
N THR A 41 -29.95 -31.49 25.28
CA THR A 41 -29.55 -30.10 25.53
C THR A 41 -28.28 -30.02 26.37
N SER A 42 -27.13 -29.76 25.73
CA SER A 42 -25.90 -29.36 26.43
C SER A 42 -25.98 -27.88 26.85
N PRO A 43 -25.92 -27.54 28.16
CA PRO A 43 -26.30 -26.20 28.63
C PRO A 43 -25.24 -25.10 28.41
N VAL A 44 -24.03 -25.45 27.95
CA VAL A 44 -22.86 -24.54 27.96
C VAL A 44 -22.94 -23.41 26.92
N LEU A 45 -23.66 -23.59 25.80
CA LEU A 45 -23.68 -22.62 24.70
C LEU A 45 -24.71 -21.48 24.86
N ALA A 46 -25.61 -21.56 25.85
CA ALA A 46 -26.70 -20.60 26.00
C ALA A 46 -26.26 -19.26 26.63
N ASP A 47 -25.37 -19.33 27.63
CA ASP A 47 -24.96 -18.18 28.45
C ASP A 47 -24.14 -17.17 27.63
N ASP A 48 -23.17 -17.65 26.85
CA ASP A 48 -22.36 -16.83 25.94
C ASP A 48 -23.20 -16.09 24.89
N SER A 49 -24.22 -16.73 24.32
CA SER A 49 -25.12 -16.06 23.37
C SER A 49 -25.89 -14.91 24.02
N ALA A 50 -26.34 -15.07 25.27
CA ALA A 50 -27.07 -14.03 26.00
C ALA A 50 -26.14 -12.88 26.45
N ALA A 51 -24.93 -13.18 26.91
CA ALA A 51 -23.92 -12.18 27.26
C ALA A 51 -23.49 -11.33 26.05
N ILE A 52 -23.29 -11.96 24.89
CA ILE A 52 -22.95 -11.27 23.64
C ILE A 52 -24.14 -10.47 23.08
N GLU A 53 -25.37 -10.98 23.18
CA GLU A 53 -26.55 -10.21 22.79
C GLU A 53 -26.75 -8.96 23.67
N HIS A 54 -26.56 -9.09 24.99
CA HIS A 54 -26.57 -7.94 25.91
C HIS A 54 -25.46 -6.93 25.55
N PHE A 55 -24.25 -7.39 25.22
CA PHE A 55 -23.18 -6.50 24.79
C PHE A 55 -23.57 -5.70 23.54
N GLU A 56 -24.01 -6.38 22.47
CA GLU A 56 -24.36 -5.70 21.21
C GLU A 56 -25.58 -4.78 21.33
N LYS A 57 -26.62 -5.18 22.08
CA LYS A 57 -27.87 -4.41 22.20
C LYS A 57 -27.84 -3.33 23.27
N ARG A 58 -27.01 -3.46 24.31
CA ARG A 58 -27.04 -2.58 25.51
C ARG A 58 -25.70 -1.96 25.90
N VAL A 59 -24.56 -2.45 25.42
CA VAL A 59 -23.22 -1.94 25.82
C VAL A 59 -22.54 -1.20 24.68
N ARG A 60 -22.34 -1.85 23.52
CA ARG A 60 -21.66 -1.23 22.36
C ARG A 60 -22.29 0.12 21.97
N PRO A 61 -23.63 0.30 21.94
CA PRO A 61 -24.23 1.60 21.65
C PRO A 61 -23.87 2.69 22.68
N LEU A 62 -23.79 2.34 23.97
CA LEU A 62 -23.44 3.29 25.04
C LEU A 62 -21.97 3.69 24.98
N LEU A 63 -21.07 2.73 24.74
CA LEU A 63 -19.64 3.00 24.54
C LEU A 63 -19.44 3.95 23.35
N ILE A 64 -20.09 3.68 22.21
CA ILE A 64 -20.01 4.55 21.02
C ILE A 64 -20.58 5.94 21.30
N ALA A 65 -21.77 6.04 21.91
CA ALA A 65 -22.46 7.31 22.13
C ALA A 65 -21.82 8.21 23.20
N HIS A 66 -21.20 7.64 24.24
CA HIS A 66 -20.77 8.39 25.43
C HIS A 66 -19.28 8.27 25.78
N CYS A 67 -18.54 7.32 25.21
CA CYS A 67 -17.15 7.04 25.62
C CYS A 67 -16.14 7.17 24.47
N VAL A 68 -16.41 6.58 23.30
CA VAL A 68 -15.44 6.43 22.19
C VAL A 68 -14.95 7.77 21.63
N LYS A 69 -15.72 8.86 21.75
CA LYS A 69 -15.30 10.21 21.33
C LYS A 69 -14.06 10.73 22.09
N CYS A 70 -13.85 10.29 23.32
CA CYS A 70 -12.69 10.66 24.14
C CYS A 70 -11.77 9.48 24.48
N HIS A 71 -12.24 8.24 24.32
CA HIS A 71 -11.50 7.00 24.59
C HIS A 71 -11.61 6.03 23.40
N GLY A 72 -11.16 6.45 22.22
CA GLY A 72 -11.26 5.72 20.95
C GLY A 72 -10.10 6.01 19.99
N ALA A 73 -10.20 5.53 18.75
CA ALA A 73 -9.12 5.59 17.77
C ALA A 73 -8.54 6.99 17.51
N GLU A 74 -9.37 8.03 17.42
CA GLU A 74 -8.94 9.41 17.16
C GLU A 74 -8.40 10.13 18.41
N LYS A 75 -8.83 9.71 19.60
CA LYS A 75 -8.45 10.33 20.88
C LYS A 75 -8.55 9.32 22.02
N ALA A 76 -7.44 9.12 22.74
CA ALA A 76 -7.35 8.23 23.90
C ALA A 76 -6.98 9.04 25.15
N GLU A 77 -7.95 9.74 25.73
CA GLU A 77 -7.77 10.47 27.00
C GLU A 77 -7.39 9.49 28.11
N SER A 78 -6.40 9.87 28.93
CA SER A 78 -5.78 9.03 29.96
C SER A 78 -5.33 7.65 29.46
N GLY A 79 -4.80 7.58 28.24
CA GLY A 79 -4.30 6.35 27.60
C GLY A 79 -5.37 5.33 27.20
N LEU A 80 -6.63 5.57 27.58
CA LEU A 80 -7.70 4.58 27.58
C LEU A 80 -8.39 4.46 26.22
N ARG A 81 -8.69 3.22 25.83
CA ARG A 81 -9.41 2.85 24.60
C ARG A 81 -10.58 1.92 24.93
N LEU A 82 -11.81 2.38 24.69
CA LEU A 82 -13.07 1.69 24.98
C LEU A 82 -13.82 1.23 23.72
N ASP A 83 -13.23 1.45 22.54
CA ASP A 83 -13.70 1.01 21.22
C ASP A 83 -13.24 -0.42 20.83
N GLN A 84 -12.30 -0.99 21.58
CA GLN A 84 -11.65 -2.28 21.29
C GLN A 84 -11.37 -3.08 22.57
N GLU A 85 -11.58 -4.40 22.53
CA GLU A 85 -11.34 -5.33 23.65
C GLU A 85 -9.92 -5.23 24.21
N ALA A 86 -8.91 -5.27 23.34
CA ALA A 86 -7.50 -5.15 23.72
C ALA A 86 -7.10 -3.74 24.27
N GLY A 87 -7.98 -2.75 24.14
CA GLY A 87 -7.85 -1.45 24.80
C GLY A 87 -8.39 -1.48 26.22
N ILE A 88 -9.57 -2.06 26.40
CA ILE A 88 -10.22 -2.27 27.70
C ILE A 88 -9.36 -3.17 28.59
N ALA A 89 -8.82 -4.27 28.04
CA ALA A 89 -7.94 -5.20 28.73
C ALA A 89 -6.56 -4.61 29.10
N ARG A 90 -6.12 -3.57 28.39
CA ARG A 90 -4.87 -2.83 28.74
C ARG A 90 -5.10 -1.83 29.87
N GLY A 91 -6.30 -1.29 30.00
CA GLY A 91 -6.60 -0.18 30.89
C GLY A 91 -6.15 1.17 30.34
N GLY A 92 -6.05 2.15 31.23
CA GLY A 92 -5.50 3.48 30.95
C GLY A 92 -4.36 3.85 31.91
N ASP A 93 -4.01 5.13 31.98
CA ASP A 93 -2.93 5.63 32.85
C ASP A 93 -3.21 5.40 34.35
N SER A 94 -4.50 5.25 34.72
CA SER A 94 -4.95 4.87 36.07
C SER A 94 -4.97 3.34 36.32
N GLY A 95 -4.49 2.54 35.35
CA GLY A 95 -4.47 1.08 35.41
C GLY A 95 -5.73 0.39 34.86
N GLU A 96 -5.99 -0.80 35.38
CA GLU A 96 -7.09 -1.70 34.99
C GLU A 96 -8.47 -1.04 35.16
N VAL A 97 -9.26 -0.97 34.08
CA VAL A 97 -10.56 -0.29 34.10
C VAL A 97 -11.76 -1.20 34.38
N ILE A 98 -11.65 -2.50 34.12
CA ILE A 98 -12.71 -3.48 34.34
C ILE A 98 -12.12 -4.73 34.99
N ARG A 99 -12.72 -5.15 36.11
CA ARG A 99 -12.52 -6.45 36.75
C ARG A 99 -13.70 -7.35 36.42
N ALA A 100 -13.49 -8.31 35.52
CA ALA A 100 -14.51 -9.25 35.08
C ALA A 100 -15.21 -9.94 36.28
N GLY A 101 -16.54 -10.00 36.26
CA GLY A 101 -17.37 -10.50 37.35
C GLY A 101 -17.61 -9.52 38.52
N LYS A 102 -16.82 -8.45 38.63
CA LYS A 102 -16.76 -7.56 39.81
C LYS A 102 -17.07 -6.10 39.43
N PRO A 103 -18.35 -5.73 39.23
CA PRO A 103 -18.72 -4.36 38.85
C PRO A 103 -18.32 -3.32 39.89
N ASP A 104 -18.47 -3.60 41.19
CA ASP A 104 -18.18 -2.61 42.24
C ASP A 104 -16.67 -2.38 42.45
N GLU A 105 -15.81 -3.33 42.08
CA GLU A 105 -14.34 -3.19 42.06
C GLU A 105 -13.83 -2.62 40.72
N SER A 106 -14.69 -2.40 39.73
CA SER A 106 -14.29 -1.93 38.39
C SER A 106 -14.29 -0.41 38.31
N LEU A 107 -13.12 0.17 38.04
CA LEU A 107 -12.94 1.64 37.94
C LEU A 107 -13.92 2.28 36.94
N LEU A 108 -14.19 1.64 35.79
CA LEU A 108 -15.18 2.10 34.81
C LEU A 108 -16.56 2.32 35.44
N ILE A 109 -17.03 1.39 36.28
CA ILE A 109 -18.33 1.49 36.95
C ILE A 109 -18.33 2.60 37.99
N GLN A 110 -17.23 2.76 38.74
CA GLN A 110 -17.07 3.80 39.76
C GLN A 110 -17.10 5.21 39.13
N VAL A 111 -16.45 5.42 37.97
CA VAL A 111 -16.42 6.74 37.30
C VAL A 111 -17.74 7.10 36.62
N VAL A 112 -18.50 6.14 36.07
CA VAL A 112 -19.84 6.41 35.47
C VAL A 112 -20.95 6.52 36.53
N ARG A 113 -20.82 5.84 37.67
CA ARG A 113 -21.64 6.14 38.87
C ARG A 113 -21.33 7.52 39.44
N GLN A 114 -20.15 8.07 39.14
CA GLN A 114 -19.60 9.35 39.61
C GLN A 114 -19.36 9.39 41.13
N THR A 115 -19.01 8.23 41.70
CA THR A 115 -18.77 8.03 43.14
C THR A 115 -17.29 8.13 43.54
N GLY A 116 -16.38 8.13 42.56
CA GLY A 116 -14.94 8.32 42.78
C GLY A 116 -14.46 9.76 42.56
N GLU A 117 -13.15 9.94 42.60
CA GLU A 117 -12.45 11.20 42.30
C GLU A 117 -12.68 11.64 40.84
N PHE A 118 -12.51 10.72 39.90
CA PHE A 118 -12.81 10.93 38.48
C PHE A 118 -14.29 10.67 38.19
N LYS A 119 -14.91 11.51 37.35
CA LYS A 119 -16.34 11.49 37.02
C LYS A 119 -16.53 11.52 35.52
N MET A 120 -17.20 10.49 34.98
CA MET A 120 -17.42 10.32 33.55
C MET A 120 -18.91 10.06 33.25
N PRO A 121 -19.36 10.27 32.00
CA PRO A 121 -18.72 11.13 30.99
C PRO A 121 -18.70 12.61 31.46
N PRO A 122 -17.83 13.46 30.90
CA PRO A 122 -17.77 14.87 31.28
C PRO A 122 -19.05 15.61 30.86
N GLY A 123 -19.81 16.11 31.84
CA GLY A 123 -21.10 16.76 31.62
C GLY A 123 -22.26 15.96 32.22
N LYS A 124 -23.25 15.57 31.39
CA LYS A 124 -24.44 14.85 31.86
C LYS A 124 -24.09 13.41 32.23
N LYS A 125 -24.29 13.04 33.49
CA LYS A 125 -24.20 11.65 33.97
C LYS A 125 -25.16 10.73 33.19
N LEU A 126 -24.74 9.51 32.93
CA LEU A 126 -25.60 8.44 32.38
C LEU A 126 -26.80 8.18 33.30
N SER A 127 -27.91 7.75 32.72
CA SER A 127 -29.08 7.29 33.48
C SER A 127 -28.80 5.97 34.20
N ASP A 128 -29.59 5.68 35.24
CA ASP A 128 -29.39 4.46 36.03
C ASP A 128 -29.68 3.18 35.22
N GLU A 129 -30.43 3.23 34.11
CA GLU A 129 -30.58 2.07 33.21
C GLU A 129 -29.31 1.81 32.39
N GLU A 130 -28.68 2.87 31.89
CA GLU A 130 -27.42 2.78 31.14
C GLU A 130 -26.28 2.28 32.04
N ILE A 131 -26.22 2.77 33.28
CA ILE A 131 -25.27 2.30 34.29
C ILE A 131 -25.54 0.82 34.64
N ARG A 132 -26.80 0.41 34.87
CA ARG A 132 -27.17 -1.01 35.06
C ARG A 132 -26.80 -1.88 33.85
N GLY A 133 -26.87 -1.36 32.64
CA GLY A 133 -26.43 -2.03 31.42
C GLY A 133 -24.93 -2.38 31.45
N LEU A 134 -24.09 -1.40 31.79
CA LEU A 134 -22.65 -1.57 31.96
C LEU A 134 -22.30 -2.51 33.13
N GLU A 135 -22.95 -2.34 34.29
CA GLU A 135 -22.76 -3.23 35.44
C GLU A 135 -23.09 -4.69 35.14
N THR A 136 -24.17 -4.93 34.41
CA THR A 136 -24.62 -6.29 34.04
C THR A 136 -23.62 -6.95 33.10
N TRP A 137 -23.05 -6.19 32.16
CA TRP A 137 -21.99 -6.69 31.28
C TRP A 137 -20.71 -7.04 32.06
N VAL A 138 -20.24 -6.15 32.93
CA VAL A 138 -19.06 -6.42 33.78
C VAL A 138 -19.29 -7.64 34.69
N ARG A 139 -20.48 -7.75 35.29
CA ARG A 139 -20.90 -8.89 36.11
C ARG A 139 -20.92 -10.20 35.30
N ASN A 140 -21.33 -10.15 34.03
CA ASN A 140 -21.34 -11.28 33.10
C ASN A 140 -19.97 -11.48 32.41
N GLY A 141 -18.88 -11.24 33.15
CA GLY A 141 -17.50 -11.49 32.70
C GLY A 141 -16.93 -10.49 31.68
N ALA A 142 -17.61 -9.36 31.43
CA ALA A 142 -17.21 -8.33 30.47
C ALA A 142 -16.96 -8.84 29.03
N LYS A 143 -17.63 -9.93 28.62
CA LYS A 143 -17.42 -10.59 27.32
C LYS A 143 -17.59 -9.62 26.14
N TRP A 144 -16.68 -9.71 25.17
CA TRP A 144 -16.71 -8.99 23.91
C TRP A 144 -16.88 -9.99 22.75
N PRO A 145 -17.67 -9.70 21.71
CA PRO A 145 -17.83 -10.62 20.59
C PRO A 145 -16.63 -10.57 19.64
N THR A 146 -16.04 -11.73 19.41
CA THR A 146 -15.09 -11.99 18.34
C THR A 146 -15.80 -12.10 16.98
N ASP A 147 -15.11 -11.79 15.88
CA ASP A 147 -15.69 -11.76 14.52
C ASP A 147 -16.26 -13.11 14.05
N THR A 148 -15.84 -14.23 14.63
CA THR A 148 -16.46 -15.55 14.40
C THR A 148 -17.92 -15.56 14.82
N ALA A 149 -18.24 -15.00 15.99
CA ALA A 149 -19.62 -14.90 16.50
C ALA A 149 -20.48 -13.86 15.75
N ALA A 150 -19.88 -13.00 14.91
CA ALA A 150 -20.61 -12.18 13.94
C ALA A 150 -20.85 -12.97 12.64
N LYS A 151 -19.81 -13.59 12.07
CA LYS A 151 -19.87 -14.38 10.83
C LYS A 151 -20.76 -15.62 10.95
N GLU A 152 -20.86 -16.25 12.12
CA GLU A 152 -21.85 -17.31 12.39
C GLU A 152 -23.29 -16.80 12.35
N ARG A 153 -23.55 -15.56 12.75
CA ARG A 153 -24.90 -14.97 12.72
C ARG A 153 -25.31 -14.60 11.29
N ASP A 154 -24.41 -14.06 10.47
CA ASP A 154 -24.66 -13.86 9.04
C ASP A 154 -24.81 -15.21 8.29
N SER A 155 -23.99 -16.21 8.65
CA SER A 155 -24.15 -17.56 8.07
C SER A 155 -25.50 -18.17 8.44
N ARG A 156 -25.96 -18.02 9.69
CA ARG A 156 -27.30 -18.48 10.12
C ARG A 156 -28.43 -17.67 9.49
N SER A 157 -28.30 -16.35 9.33
CA SER A 157 -29.33 -15.51 8.70
C SER A 157 -29.48 -15.86 7.21
N LEU A 158 -28.37 -16.08 6.50
CA LEU A 158 -28.36 -16.56 5.12
C LEU A 158 -28.93 -17.98 4.98
N ILE A 159 -28.67 -18.87 5.96
CA ILE A 159 -29.26 -20.22 5.99
C ILE A 159 -30.78 -20.18 6.22
N GLU A 160 -31.28 -19.35 7.13
CA GLU A 160 -32.73 -19.18 7.32
C GLU A 160 -33.40 -18.50 6.10
N LEU A 161 -32.71 -17.54 5.47
CA LEU A 161 -33.19 -16.93 4.22
C LEU A 161 -33.25 -17.96 3.08
N ALA A 162 -32.24 -18.83 2.94
CA ALA A 162 -32.23 -19.90 1.96
C ALA A 162 -33.34 -20.95 2.22
N LYS A 163 -33.56 -21.34 3.48
CA LYS A 163 -34.69 -22.21 3.88
C LYS A 163 -36.04 -21.59 3.53
N ALA A 164 -36.21 -20.28 3.73
CA ALA A 164 -37.42 -19.55 3.40
C ALA A 164 -37.66 -19.40 1.89
N MET A 165 -36.62 -19.54 1.05
CA MET A 165 -36.70 -19.38 -0.41
C MET A 165 -36.77 -20.69 -1.21
N LEU A 166 -36.34 -21.83 -0.65
CA LEU A 166 -36.14 -23.09 -1.38
C LEU A 166 -36.90 -24.27 -0.74
N GLY A 167 -38.22 -24.15 -0.61
CA GLY A 167 -39.07 -25.02 0.20
C GLY A 167 -39.33 -26.45 -0.31
N ASP A 168 -38.32 -27.32 -0.36
CA ASP A 168 -38.49 -28.76 -0.08
C ASP A 168 -37.27 -29.36 0.65
N GLY A 169 -37.48 -30.49 1.36
CA GLY A 169 -36.46 -31.08 2.24
C GLY A 169 -35.41 -31.97 1.56
N SER A 170 -35.53 -32.24 0.25
CA SER A 170 -34.72 -33.26 -0.43
C SER A 170 -33.26 -32.83 -0.68
N ALA A 171 -33.03 -31.54 -0.91
CA ALA A 171 -31.68 -30.99 -1.10
C ALA A 171 -30.86 -30.99 0.19
N ALA A 172 -31.49 -30.69 1.33
CA ALA A 172 -30.82 -30.57 2.63
C ALA A 172 -30.13 -31.87 3.08
N SER A 173 -30.68 -33.03 2.73
CA SER A 173 -30.05 -34.33 3.02
C SER A 173 -28.74 -34.54 2.26
N LYS A 174 -28.67 -34.12 0.99
CA LYS A 174 -27.44 -34.22 0.18
C LYS A 174 -26.40 -33.21 0.65
N VAL A 175 -26.80 -31.96 0.86
CA VAL A 175 -25.91 -30.92 1.40
C VAL A 175 -25.36 -31.32 2.77
N GLY A 176 -26.18 -31.86 3.68
CA GLY A 176 -25.70 -32.33 4.99
C GLY A 176 -24.67 -33.47 4.90
N ALA A 177 -24.88 -34.44 4.02
CA ALA A 177 -23.93 -35.53 3.79
C ALA A 177 -22.63 -35.07 3.09
N GLU A 178 -22.70 -34.02 2.28
CA GLU A 178 -21.56 -33.44 1.57
C GLU A 178 -20.76 -32.48 2.47
N VAL A 179 -21.44 -31.75 3.37
CA VAL A 179 -20.83 -30.94 4.45
C VAL A 179 -20.13 -31.81 5.50
N ALA A 180 -20.74 -32.92 5.93
CA ALA A 180 -20.07 -33.86 6.82
C ALA A 180 -18.81 -34.46 6.18
N ARG A 181 -18.88 -34.80 4.89
CA ARG A 181 -17.70 -35.25 4.12
C ARG A 181 -16.64 -34.17 3.92
N THR A 182 -16.99 -32.88 3.86
CA THR A 182 -15.98 -31.83 3.79
C THR A 182 -15.35 -31.52 5.14
N ASP A 183 -16.03 -31.68 6.27
CA ASP A 183 -15.43 -31.45 7.61
C ASP A 183 -14.43 -32.56 8.00
N ASP A 184 -14.76 -33.84 7.79
CA ASP A 184 -13.79 -34.95 7.96
C ASP A 184 -12.63 -34.85 6.97
N ARG A 185 -12.91 -34.39 5.73
CA ARG A 185 -11.88 -34.17 4.71
C ARG A 185 -10.99 -32.98 5.02
N LEU A 186 -11.52 -31.89 5.59
CA LEU A 186 -10.72 -30.73 6.05
C LEU A 186 -9.74 -31.12 7.15
N LYS A 187 -10.12 -32.05 8.04
CA LYS A 187 -9.24 -32.58 9.09
C LYS A 187 -8.18 -33.53 8.51
N ALA A 188 -8.53 -34.32 7.49
CA ALA A 188 -7.60 -35.20 6.77
C ALA A 188 -6.66 -34.46 5.78
N GLU A 189 -7.07 -33.31 5.23
CA GLU A 189 -6.28 -32.46 4.32
C GLU A 189 -5.24 -31.57 5.04
N THR A 190 -4.94 -31.85 6.32
CA THR A 190 -3.83 -31.23 7.06
C THR A 190 -2.44 -31.50 6.43
N LYS A 191 -2.32 -32.49 5.52
CA LYS A 191 -1.26 -32.49 4.50
C LYS A 191 -1.69 -31.69 3.27
N SER A 192 -1.43 -30.38 3.32
CA SER A 192 -1.79 -29.38 2.30
C SER A 192 -1.42 -29.79 0.86
N THR A 193 -2.39 -29.65 -0.05
CA THR A 193 -2.21 -29.88 -1.50
C THR A 193 -1.31 -28.85 -2.20
N ARG A 194 -0.86 -27.80 -1.50
CA ARG A 194 0.01 -26.74 -2.04
C ARG A 194 1.35 -27.27 -2.57
N PHE A 195 1.89 -28.29 -1.92
CA PHE A 195 3.20 -28.85 -2.24
C PHE A 195 3.09 -30.29 -2.77
N PRO A 196 4.05 -30.76 -3.60
CA PRO A 196 4.11 -32.16 -4.00
C PRO A 196 4.23 -33.10 -2.80
N ALA A 197 3.64 -34.28 -2.88
CA ALA A 197 3.71 -35.29 -1.81
C ALA A 197 5.16 -35.67 -1.43
N SER A 198 6.11 -35.57 -2.36
CA SER A 198 7.54 -35.84 -2.09
C SER A 198 8.20 -34.80 -1.16
N THR A 199 7.62 -33.61 -1.01
CA THR A 199 8.18 -32.55 -0.15
C THR A 199 7.41 -32.35 1.15
N HIS A 200 6.21 -32.94 1.30
CA HIS A 200 5.34 -32.80 2.48
C HIS A 200 6.09 -33.00 3.80
N ASP A 201 6.76 -34.15 3.95
CA ASP A 201 7.48 -34.51 5.18
C ASP A 201 8.75 -33.69 5.43
N SER A 202 9.07 -32.75 4.53
CA SER A 202 10.20 -31.83 4.67
C SER A 202 9.82 -30.36 4.86
N VAL A 203 8.53 -30.01 4.89
CA VAL A 203 8.07 -28.63 5.18
C VAL A 203 8.21 -28.36 6.68
N GLU A 204 8.92 -27.30 7.04
CA GLU A 204 9.12 -26.87 8.44
C GLU A 204 8.40 -25.57 8.80
N LEU A 205 8.09 -24.74 7.80
CA LEU A 205 7.28 -23.53 7.94
C LEU A 205 6.57 -23.30 6.62
N TRP A 206 5.30 -22.91 6.66
CA TRP A 206 4.58 -22.40 5.50
C TRP A 206 3.63 -21.27 5.90
N LEU A 207 4.03 -20.02 5.61
CA LEU A 207 3.21 -18.83 5.80
C LEU A 207 2.58 -18.45 4.46
N SER A 208 1.26 -18.40 4.38
CA SER A 208 0.52 -18.05 3.16
C SER A 208 -0.47 -16.94 3.45
N ALA A 209 -0.51 -15.88 2.64
CA ALA A 209 -1.45 -14.79 2.85
C ALA A 209 -2.90 -15.21 2.54
N ASN A 210 -3.09 -16.30 1.80
CA ASN A 210 -4.40 -16.88 1.49
C ASN A 210 -5.18 -17.36 2.74
N THR A 211 -4.52 -17.58 3.89
CA THR A 211 -5.17 -18.01 5.14
C THR A 211 -5.49 -16.84 6.08
N LEU A 212 -5.10 -15.62 5.72
CA LEU A 212 -5.40 -14.42 6.50
C LEU A 212 -6.85 -13.99 6.24
N THR A 213 -7.63 -13.83 7.31
CA THR A 213 -9.03 -13.35 7.25
C THR A 213 -9.10 -11.93 7.80
N LEU A 214 -8.49 -10.99 7.07
CA LEU A 214 -8.30 -9.58 7.44
C LEU A 214 -8.90 -8.65 6.38
N ALA A 215 -9.19 -7.41 6.76
CA ALA A 215 -9.59 -6.35 5.85
C ALA A 215 -8.38 -5.79 5.05
N ASP A 216 -8.64 -5.20 3.89
CA ASP A 216 -7.60 -4.57 3.08
C ASP A 216 -6.92 -3.42 3.87
N HIS A 217 -5.59 -3.41 3.89
CA HIS A 217 -4.72 -2.53 4.69
C HIS A 217 -4.71 -2.75 6.21
N GLU A 218 -5.43 -3.75 6.75
CA GLU A 218 -5.38 -4.10 8.17
C GLU A 218 -3.98 -4.61 8.59
N SER A 219 -3.53 -4.29 9.80
CA SER A 219 -2.22 -4.73 10.29
C SER A 219 -2.16 -6.25 10.51
N VAL A 220 -1.28 -6.92 9.79
CA VAL A 220 -0.95 -8.34 10.00
C VAL A 220 -0.12 -8.46 11.27
N VAL A 221 -0.79 -8.55 12.41
CA VAL A 221 -0.13 -8.83 13.69
C VAL A 221 0.34 -10.28 13.71
N ILE A 222 -0.54 -11.24 13.38
CA ILE A 222 -0.21 -12.66 13.36
C ILE A 222 -0.30 -13.17 11.92
N TRP A 223 0.77 -13.80 11.43
CA TRP A 223 0.73 -14.62 10.22
C TRP A 223 0.71 -16.11 10.61
N PRO A 224 -0.39 -16.84 10.40
CA PRO A 224 -0.47 -18.25 10.75
C PRO A 224 0.41 -19.16 9.90
N ASP A 225 1.02 -20.15 10.54
CA ASP A 225 1.74 -21.25 9.90
C ASP A 225 0.78 -22.38 9.53
N ALA A 226 0.73 -22.68 8.23
CA ALA A 226 -0.10 -23.71 7.64
C ALA A 226 0.67 -25.02 7.39
N SER A 227 1.92 -25.15 7.84
CA SER A 227 2.68 -26.42 7.79
C SER A 227 2.26 -27.44 8.86
N GLY A 228 1.49 -27.00 9.87
CA GLY A 228 1.06 -27.84 11.00
C GLY A 228 1.99 -27.79 12.21
N HIS A 229 3.11 -27.06 12.15
CA HIS A 229 4.08 -26.93 13.26
C HIS A 229 3.77 -25.76 14.22
N GLU A 230 2.65 -25.05 14.01
CA GLU A 230 2.16 -23.92 14.83
C GLU A 230 3.18 -22.76 14.95
N ARG A 231 4.01 -22.52 13.93
CA ARG A 231 5.07 -21.50 13.93
C ARG A 231 4.57 -20.12 13.48
N HIS A 232 3.51 -19.61 14.11
CA HIS A 232 2.91 -18.31 13.76
C HIS A 232 3.94 -17.16 13.88
N ALA A 233 3.97 -16.23 12.92
CA ALA A 233 4.85 -15.05 12.96
C ALA A 233 4.14 -13.84 13.61
N THR A 234 4.87 -13.06 14.41
CA THR A 234 4.39 -11.92 15.23
C THR A 234 5.25 -10.66 14.99
N PRO A 235 4.79 -9.43 15.30
CA PRO A 235 5.54 -8.21 15.01
C PRO A 235 6.66 -8.02 16.02
N THR A 236 7.76 -7.38 15.60
CA THR A 236 9.02 -7.38 16.36
C THR A 236 9.23 -6.18 17.30
N LEU A 237 8.18 -5.36 17.53
CA LEU A 237 8.14 -4.13 18.36
C LEU A 237 8.67 -4.19 19.81
N GLY A 238 9.11 -5.35 20.30
CA GLY A 238 9.63 -5.54 21.66
C GLY A 238 10.87 -6.44 21.80
N ARG A 239 11.52 -6.84 20.70
CA ARG A 239 12.76 -7.65 20.75
C ARG A 239 13.98 -6.73 20.83
N SER A 240 15.00 -7.08 21.62
CA SER A 240 16.14 -6.20 21.87
C SER A 240 16.87 -5.81 20.57
N GLY A 241 16.85 -4.52 20.24
CA GLY A 241 17.37 -3.97 18.99
C GLY A 241 16.45 -4.10 17.76
N GLY A 242 15.41 -4.94 17.82
CA GLY A 242 14.42 -5.05 16.75
C GLY A 242 13.52 -3.82 16.69
N THR A 243 13.37 -3.24 15.51
CA THR A 243 12.65 -1.98 15.28
C THR A 243 11.55 -2.14 14.21
N GLY A 244 10.86 -3.30 14.23
CA GLY A 244 9.86 -3.68 13.24
C GLY A 244 8.41 -3.44 13.68
N THR A 245 7.68 -2.58 12.96
CA THR A 245 6.22 -2.41 13.04
C THR A 245 5.49 -3.57 12.32
N ALA A 246 4.18 -3.72 12.55
CA ALA A 246 3.38 -4.74 11.85
C ALA A 246 3.14 -4.32 10.38
N PRO A 247 3.39 -5.22 9.39
CA PRO A 247 3.04 -4.97 7.99
C PRO A 247 1.51 -5.01 7.78
N SER A 248 1.05 -4.67 6.57
CA SER A 248 -0.39 -4.56 6.24
C SER A 248 -0.87 -5.67 5.30
N PHE A 249 -2.12 -6.12 5.44
CA PHE A 249 -2.74 -7.07 4.52
C PHE A 249 -3.15 -6.39 3.22
N VAL A 250 -3.06 -7.13 2.11
CA VAL A 250 -3.55 -6.70 0.80
C VAL A 250 -4.30 -7.85 0.15
N ALA A 251 -5.61 -7.72 0.00
CA ALA A 251 -6.49 -8.77 -0.53
C ALA A 251 -6.24 -9.07 -2.02
N ARG A 252 -5.77 -8.08 -2.79
CA ARG A 252 -5.40 -8.19 -4.20
C ARG A 252 -4.08 -7.46 -4.48
N SER A 253 -2.98 -8.19 -4.38
CA SER A 253 -1.62 -7.66 -4.43
C SER A 253 -1.02 -7.63 -5.84
N ASP A 254 0.17 -7.01 -5.96
CA ASP A 254 0.98 -7.07 -7.18
C ASP A 254 1.52 -8.48 -7.47
N VAL A 255 1.38 -9.45 -6.55
CA VAL A 255 1.87 -10.83 -6.68
C VAL A 255 0.90 -11.68 -7.51
N GLY A 256 0.67 -11.25 -8.75
CA GLY A 256 -0.26 -11.88 -9.68
C GLY A 256 -1.74 -11.75 -9.27
N GLY A 257 -2.09 -10.76 -8.44
CA GLY A 257 -3.45 -10.55 -7.94
C GLY A 257 -3.85 -11.40 -6.73
N ARG A 258 -2.94 -12.22 -6.19
CA ARG A 258 -3.17 -13.01 -4.96
C ARG A 258 -3.30 -12.10 -3.72
N PRO A 259 -3.92 -12.57 -2.62
CA PRO A 259 -3.68 -12.02 -1.29
C PRO A 259 -2.18 -11.96 -0.96
N ALA A 260 -1.75 -10.93 -0.23
CA ALA A 260 -0.38 -10.77 0.24
C ALA A 260 -0.29 -9.96 1.54
N VAL A 261 0.89 -9.97 2.14
CA VAL A 261 1.31 -9.08 3.22
C VAL A 261 2.27 -8.03 2.63
N ARG A 262 1.88 -6.76 2.69
CA ARG A 262 2.65 -5.61 2.20
C ARG A 262 3.58 -5.09 3.29
N PHE A 263 4.87 -5.23 3.04
CA PHE A 263 5.95 -4.73 3.88
C PHE A 263 6.39 -3.34 3.43
N GLN A 264 6.69 -2.50 4.40
CA GLN A 264 7.41 -1.23 4.27
C GLN A 264 8.77 -1.32 5.00
N ARG A 265 9.62 -0.29 4.83
CA ARG A 265 11.02 -0.26 5.30
C ARG A 265 11.20 -0.68 6.75
N ASP A 266 10.29 -0.26 7.62
CA ASP A 266 10.30 -0.47 9.06
C ASP A 266 9.36 -1.59 9.52
N ASN A 267 8.70 -2.33 8.61
CA ASN A 267 7.82 -3.44 9.01
C ASN A 267 8.58 -4.76 9.10
N GLY A 268 8.26 -5.59 10.10
CA GLY A 268 8.86 -6.91 10.26
C GLY A 268 7.96 -7.90 11.00
N LEU A 269 8.11 -9.18 10.65
CA LEU A 269 7.45 -10.30 11.31
C LEU A 269 8.46 -11.38 11.66
N ALA A 270 8.33 -12.00 12.83
CA ALA A 270 9.16 -13.12 13.26
C ALA A 270 8.39 -14.12 14.12
N THR A 271 8.68 -15.41 13.94
CA THR A 271 8.13 -16.47 14.78
C THR A 271 8.70 -16.39 16.21
N PRO A 272 8.05 -17.02 17.19
CA PRO A 272 8.68 -17.42 18.45
C PRO A 272 9.99 -18.19 18.23
N GLY A 273 10.88 -18.16 19.23
CA GLY A 273 12.19 -18.83 19.22
C GLY A 273 12.29 -20.08 20.11
N ASP A 274 11.24 -20.35 20.89
CA ASP A 274 11.02 -21.58 21.66
C ASP A 274 10.74 -22.79 20.76
N LYS A 275 10.11 -22.56 19.60
CA LYS A 275 9.92 -23.53 18.49
C LYS A 275 10.85 -23.22 17.30
N PRO A 276 12.19 -23.39 17.41
CA PRO A 276 13.12 -23.20 16.29
C PRO A 276 12.94 -24.27 15.21
N LEU A 277 13.48 -24.03 14.00
CA LEU A 277 13.52 -25.05 12.96
C LEU A 277 14.50 -26.18 13.34
N PRO A 278 14.30 -27.43 12.87
CA PRO A 278 15.24 -28.53 13.08
C PRO A 278 16.46 -28.47 12.13
N ILE A 279 16.85 -27.28 11.68
CA ILE A 279 17.97 -27.04 10.75
C ILE A 279 19.16 -26.55 11.58
N LYS A 280 20.25 -27.33 11.63
CA LYS A 280 21.42 -27.05 12.48
C LYS A 280 22.73 -27.45 11.80
N GLY A 281 23.84 -26.84 12.21
CA GLY A 281 25.16 -27.16 11.67
C GLY A 281 25.22 -26.92 10.15
N ASP A 282 25.77 -27.90 9.43
CA ASP A 282 25.86 -27.90 7.96
C ASP A 282 24.63 -28.54 7.25
N ALA A 283 23.46 -28.55 7.89
CA ALA A 283 22.24 -29.06 7.27
C ALA A 283 21.97 -28.41 5.89
N GLY A 284 21.41 -29.20 4.97
CA GLY A 284 20.84 -28.69 3.72
C GLY A 284 19.43 -28.17 3.96
N TYR A 285 18.97 -27.21 3.16
CA TYR A 285 17.63 -26.62 3.27
C TYR A 285 17.19 -25.96 1.97
N THR A 286 15.90 -25.63 1.89
CA THR A 286 15.34 -24.85 0.79
C THR A 286 14.45 -23.74 1.34
N MET A 287 14.61 -22.51 0.83
CA MET A 287 13.81 -21.34 1.17
C MET A 287 13.03 -20.91 -0.06
N LEU A 288 11.71 -20.80 0.03
CA LEU A 288 10.80 -20.28 -1.00
C LEU A 288 10.19 -18.96 -0.52
N VAL A 289 10.18 -17.96 -1.40
CA VAL A 289 9.41 -16.73 -1.23
C VAL A 289 8.68 -16.43 -2.54
N ILE A 290 7.37 -16.18 -2.47
CA ILE A 290 6.56 -15.69 -3.59
C ILE A 290 6.12 -14.27 -3.27
N ALA A 291 6.70 -13.29 -3.98
CA ALA A 291 6.58 -11.87 -3.69
C ALA A 291 6.70 -11.00 -4.94
N THR A 292 6.41 -9.70 -4.79
CA THR A 292 6.74 -8.63 -5.75
C THR A 292 7.58 -7.59 -5.02
N LEU A 293 8.84 -7.41 -5.43
CA LEU A 293 9.84 -6.58 -4.72
C LEU A 293 10.05 -5.24 -5.45
N ARG A 294 9.86 -4.12 -4.75
CA ARG A 294 9.90 -2.77 -5.35
C ARG A 294 11.27 -2.10 -5.22
N GLN A 295 11.64 -1.25 -6.18
CA GLN A 295 12.93 -0.54 -6.16
C GLN A 295 12.91 0.69 -5.21
N ARG A 296 14.07 1.03 -4.62
CA ARG A 296 14.24 2.08 -3.59
C ARG A 296 15.66 2.66 -3.57
N PHE A 297 15.80 3.95 -3.34
CA PHE A 297 17.10 4.63 -3.31
C PHE A 297 17.31 5.35 -1.96
N ASP A 298 17.55 4.59 -0.90
CA ASP A 298 17.68 5.10 0.48
C ASP A 298 19.01 4.74 1.20
N GLY A 299 20.04 4.36 0.44
CA GLY A 299 21.43 4.28 0.93
C GLY A 299 21.81 3.05 1.77
N TYR A 300 20.86 2.24 2.25
CA TYR A 300 21.17 1.01 2.99
C TYR A 300 21.67 -0.12 2.07
N PRO A 301 22.64 -0.96 2.51
CA PRO A 301 23.27 -1.96 1.66
C PRO A 301 22.47 -3.27 1.52
N TYR A 302 21.65 -3.66 2.49
CA TYR A 302 20.96 -4.97 2.50
C TYR A 302 19.50 -4.86 2.95
N ASP A 303 18.58 -5.36 2.12
CA ASP A 303 17.16 -5.51 2.46
C ASP A 303 16.81 -6.97 2.81
N GLY A 304 16.09 -7.18 3.91
CA GLY A 304 15.79 -8.50 4.46
C GLY A 304 14.50 -9.12 3.95
N LEU A 305 14.61 -10.18 3.15
CA LEU A 305 13.47 -10.87 2.56
C LEU A 305 12.97 -12.02 3.46
N LEU A 306 13.86 -12.91 3.88
CA LEU A 306 13.55 -14.05 4.75
C LEU A 306 14.82 -14.52 5.47
N GLY A 307 14.73 -15.05 6.68
CA GLY A 307 15.84 -15.78 7.26
C GLY A 307 15.51 -16.54 8.55
N PHE A 308 16.46 -17.34 9.01
CA PHE A 308 16.37 -18.13 10.23
C PHE A 308 17.75 -18.38 10.84
N GLY A 309 17.79 -18.74 12.13
CA GLY A 309 19.03 -18.99 12.87
C GLY A 309 19.53 -17.77 13.63
N GLU A 310 20.84 -17.64 13.80
CA GLU A 310 21.49 -16.52 14.49
C GLU A 310 22.10 -15.54 13.47
N PRO A 311 21.36 -14.49 13.05
CA PRO A 311 21.91 -13.46 12.15
C PRO A 311 23.10 -12.78 12.84
N ALA A 312 24.21 -12.65 12.10
CA ALA A 312 25.51 -12.31 12.68
C ALA A 312 25.52 -11.00 13.49
N SER A 313 26.28 -11.02 14.57
CA SER A 313 26.68 -9.83 15.34
C SER A 313 27.45 -8.83 14.44
N PRO A 314 27.51 -7.53 14.80
CA PRO A 314 28.50 -6.60 14.26
C PRO A 314 29.95 -7.13 14.31
N SER A 315 30.26 -8.08 15.20
CA SER A 315 31.51 -8.86 15.22
C SER A 315 31.40 -10.15 14.40
N ASN A 316 32.37 -10.43 13.54
CA ASN A 316 32.43 -11.67 12.74
C ASN A 316 32.42 -12.94 13.65
N PRO A 317 31.44 -13.86 13.50
CA PRO A 317 31.34 -15.11 14.27
C PRO A 317 32.30 -16.23 13.79
N GLY A 318 33.04 -16.04 12.69
CA GLY A 318 34.01 -17.00 12.13
C GLY A 318 33.39 -18.17 11.33
N ARG A 319 32.08 -18.38 11.44
CA ARG A 319 31.28 -19.29 10.61
C ARG A 319 29.90 -18.68 10.34
N PRO A 320 29.26 -18.97 9.19
CA PRO A 320 27.86 -18.59 8.97
C PRO A 320 26.92 -19.39 9.90
N ARG A 321 26.10 -18.70 10.70
CA ARG A 321 25.23 -19.31 11.75
C ARG A 321 23.72 -19.16 11.47
N ALA A 322 23.37 -18.61 10.33
CA ALA A 322 22.01 -18.39 9.84
C ALA A 322 21.89 -18.78 8.35
N GLY A 323 20.66 -18.99 7.89
CA GLY A 323 20.30 -18.90 6.47
C GLY A 323 19.52 -17.61 6.24
N LEU A 324 20.11 -16.64 5.53
CA LEU A 324 19.53 -15.33 5.27
C LEU A 324 19.35 -15.13 3.75
N LEU A 325 18.15 -14.73 3.34
CA LEU A 325 17.83 -14.34 1.99
C LEU A 325 17.66 -12.82 1.93
N GLN A 326 18.49 -12.17 1.13
CA GLN A 326 18.64 -10.71 1.13
C GLN A 326 18.75 -10.17 -0.30
N VAL A 327 18.26 -8.94 -0.51
CA VAL A 327 18.64 -8.15 -1.69
C VAL A 327 19.80 -7.25 -1.27
N ASP A 328 20.93 -7.42 -1.93
CA ASP A 328 22.14 -6.62 -1.74
C ASP A 328 22.18 -5.49 -2.79
N ARG A 329 22.38 -4.26 -2.29
CA ARG A 329 22.38 -2.99 -3.01
C ARG A 329 23.76 -2.32 -3.05
N THR A 330 24.82 -3.03 -2.66
CA THR A 330 26.20 -2.52 -2.71
C THR A 330 26.72 -2.40 -4.15
N GLY A 331 27.29 -1.24 -4.49
CA GLY A 331 27.80 -0.94 -5.84
C GLY A 331 26.73 -0.43 -6.82
N SER A 332 27.02 -0.49 -8.11
CA SER A 332 26.22 0.12 -9.18
C SER A 332 25.02 -0.71 -9.66
N GLY A 333 24.65 -1.79 -8.97
CA GLY A 333 23.55 -2.66 -9.36
C GLY A 333 23.14 -3.66 -8.27
N TRP A 334 21.93 -4.20 -8.41
CA TRP A 334 21.24 -4.93 -7.35
C TRP A 334 21.38 -6.44 -7.54
N ARG A 335 21.72 -7.19 -6.49
CA ARG A 335 21.91 -8.65 -6.56
C ARG A 335 21.17 -9.40 -5.47
N LEU A 336 20.94 -10.68 -5.73
CA LEU A 336 20.42 -11.61 -4.74
C LEU A 336 21.58 -12.18 -3.91
N SER A 337 21.39 -12.21 -2.60
CA SER A 337 22.34 -12.75 -1.62
C SER A 337 21.70 -13.87 -0.82
N HIS A 338 22.41 -14.99 -0.71
CA HIS A 338 22.18 -16.00 0.32
C HIS A 338 23.32 -15.90 1.32
N ALA A 339 23.07 -15.19 2.41
CA ALA A 339 24.05 -14.81 3.41
C ALA A 339 23.96 -15.68 4.66
N GLY A 340 25.10 -15.96 5.27
CA GLY A 340 25.16 -16.44 6.66
C GLY A 340 25.79 -15.42 7.61
N GLY A 341 26.20 -14.26 7.09
CA GLY A 341 26.75 -13.12 7.82
C GLY A 341 28.23 -12.86 7.51
N TRP A 342 28.65 -11.59 7.57
CA TRP A 342 30.06 -11.15 7.49
C TRP A 342 30.90 -11.86 6.40
N ASN A 343 30.55 -11.63 5.12
CA ASN A 343 31.20 -12.18 3.92
C ASN A 343 31.05 -13.71 3.72
N HIS A 344 30.38 -14.43 4.62
CA HIS A 344 30.10 -15.87 4.47
C HIS A 344 28.86 -16.13 3.60
N ASP A 345 28.91 -15.64 2.37
CA ASP A 345 27.73 -15.46 1.52
C ASP A 345 27.90 -16.16 0.16
N ALA A 346 26.78 -16.48 -0.48
CA ALA A 346 26.68 -16.87 -1.88
C ALA A 346 25.92 -15.77 -2.63
N LEU A 347 26.58 -15.13 -3.58
CA LEU A 347 26.13 -13.86 -4.17
C LEU A 347 25.99 -13.98 -5.70
N LEU A 348 24.80 -13.72 -6.24
CA LEU A 348 24.63 -13.56 -7.70
C LEU A 348 25.40 -12.31 -8.21
N PRO A 349 25.71 -12.22 -9.51
CA PRO A 349 26.31 -11.02 -10.07
C PRO A 349 25.48 -9.74 -9.86
N THR A 350 26.17 -8.61 -9.73
CA THR A 350 25.62 -7.25 -9.65
C THR A 350 24.65 -6.99 -10.80
N GLY A 351 23.42 -6.58 -10.49
CA GLY A 351 22.36 -6.33 -11.47
C GLY A 351 21.42 -7.51 -11.74
N SER A 352 21.69 -8.71 -11.20
CA SER A 352 20.84 -9.90 -11.35
C SER A 352 19.36 -9.72 -10.96
N MET A 353 19.05 -8.82 -10.01
CA MET A 353 17.66 -8.52 -9.62
C MET A 353 16.95 -7.51 -10.53
N ARG A 354 17.67 -6.79 -11.41
CA ARG A 354 17.14 -5.67 -12.20
C ARG A 354 15.92 -6.01 -13.07
N ALA A 355 15.83 -7.25 -13.56
CA ALA A 355 14.74 -7.70 -14.42
C ALA A 355 13.46 -8.15 -13.66
N TRP A 356 13.52 -8.17 -12.32
CA TRP A 356 12.51 -8.79 -11.44
C TRP A 356 11.83 -7.82 -10.48
N HIS A 357 12.26 -6.55 -10.45
CA HIS A 357 11.56 -5.51 -9.70
C HIS A 357 10.16 -5.26 -10.27
N ASP A 358 9.23 -4.94 -9.37
CA ASP A 358 7.83 -4.61 -9.68
C ASP A 358 7.11 -5.70 -10.49
N ARG A 359 7.54 -6.97 -10.34
CA ARG A 359 6.99 -8.17 -10.98
C ARG A 359 6.77 -9.31 -9.98
N PRO A 360 5.80 -10.21 -10.22
CA PRO A 360 5.67 -11.45 -9.46
C PRO A 360 6.91 -12.33 -9.63
N LEU A 361 7.52 -12.71 -8.51
CA LEU A 361 8.70 -13.55 -8.43
C LEU A 361 8.50 -14.68 -7.40
N ALA A 362 8.63 -15.92 -7.84
CA ALA A 362 8.85 -17.08 -7.00
C ALA A 362 10.35 -17.33 -6.92
N LEU A 363 10.95 -16.83 -5.85
CA LEU A 363 12.36 -16.89 -5.54
C LEU A 363 12.62 -18.14 -4.69
N VAL A 364 13.54 -19.00 -5.11
CA VAL A 364 13.99 -20.15 -4.32
C VAL A 364 15.51 -20.15 -4.15
N VAL A 365 15.96 -20.44 -2.94
CA VAL A 365 17.33 -20.86 -2.64
C VAL A 365 17.30 -22.30 -2.16
N ALA A 366 18.14 -23.15 -2.73
CA ALA A 366 18.38 -24.51 -2.24
C ALA A 366 19.87 -24.67 -1.92
N LYS A 367 20.18 -25.11 -0.69
CA LYS A 367 21.54 -25.30 -0.19
C LYS A 367 21.72 -26.76 0.24
N THR A 368 22.72 -27.46 -0.30
CA THR A 368 23.13 -28.80 0.17
C THR A 368 24.10 -28.67 1.35
N PRO A 369 24.42 -29.74 2.10
CA PRO A 369 25.62 -29.74 2.94
C PRO A 369 26.87 -29.31 2.15
N GLY A 370 27.78 -28.58 2.80
CA GLY A 370 29.00 -28.04 2.21
C GLY A 370 29.16 -26.51 2.36
N PRO A 371 30.26 -25.94 1.82
CA PRO A 371 30.57 -24.52 1.91
C PRO A 371 29.51 -23.63 1.27
N MET A 372 29.21 -22.46 1.85
CA MET A 372 28.08 -21.60 1.47
C MET A 372 27.96 -21.34 -0.04
N ARG A 373 29.03 -20.84 -0.69
CA ARG A 373 29.02 -20.52 -2.12
C ARG A 373 28.92 -21.77 -3.00
N ALA A 374 29.73 -22.79 -2.76
CA ALA A 374 29.77 -24.02 -3.56
C ALA A 374 28.53 -24.93 -3.40
N SER A 375 27.77 -24.80 -2.31
CA SER A 375 26.58 -25.62 -2.02
C SER A 375 25.24 -24.92 -2.28
N THR A 376 25.24 -23.61 -2.54
CA THR A 376 24.03 -22.81 -2.80
C THR A 376 23.65 -22.83 -4.29
N ARG A 377 22.36 -22.98 -4.58
CA ARG A 377 21.77 -22.77 -5.91
C ARG A 377 20.57 -21.84 -5.83
N PHE A 378 20.47 -20.91 -6.78
CA PHE A 378 19.38 -19.94 -6.89
C PHE A 378 18.42 -20.32 -8.03
N PHE A 379 17.13 -20.12 -7.81
CA PHE A 379 16.10 -20.31 -8.82
C PHE A 379 15.13 -19.13 -8.81
N LEU A 380 14.73 -18.69 -10.01
CA LEU A 380 13.79 -17.59 -10.22
C LEU A 380 12.66 -18.11 -11.12
N ASN A 381 11.42 -18.03 -10.64
CA ASN A 381 10.23 -18.62 -11.28
C ASN A 381 10.39 -20.10 -11.69
N GLY A 382 11.14 -20.87 -10.90
CA GLY A 382 11.40 -22.30 -11.12
C GLY A 382 12.44 -22.62 -12.19
N GLN A 383 13.19 -21.63 -12.68
CA GLN A 383 14.38 -21.82 -13.52
C GLN A 383 15.65 -21.60 -12.68
N SER A 384 16.64 -22.49 -12.84
CA SER A 384 17.96 -22.34 -12.21
C SER A 384 18.69 -21.12 -12.77
N VAL A 385 19.45 -20.43 -11.92
CA VAL A 385 20.24 -19.26 -12.30
C VAL A 385 21.69 -19.67 -12.52
N GLU A 386 22.03 -20.01 -13.76
CA GLU A 386 23.36 -20.45 -14.21
C GLU A 386 24.42 -19.32 -14.27
N LEU A 387 24.37 -18.38 -13.33
CA LEU A 387 25.33 -17.29 -13.19
C LEU A 387 26.41 -17.64 -12.15
N PRO A 388 27.68 -17.28 -12.37
CA PRO A 388 28.76 -17.59 -11.44
C PRO A 388 28.54 -16.88 -10.09
N LEU A 389 28.58 -17.66 -9.00
CA LEU A 389 28.41 -17.14 -7.65
C LEU A 389 29.71 -16.54 -7.11
N THR A 390 29.59 -15.43 -6.40
CA THR A 390 30.68 -14.78 -5.66
C THR A 390 30.46 -14.92 -4.14
N GLY A 391 31.43 -14.49 -3.33
CA GLY A 391 31.44 -14.71 -1.87
C GLY A 391 32.35 -15.86 -1.44
N SER A 392 32.15 -16.40 -0.23
CA SER A 392 33.14 -17.22 0.48
C SER A 392 32.68 -18.66 0.72
N ASP A 393 33.58 -19.61 0.46
CA ASP A 393 33.40 -21.02 0.78
C ASP A 393 33.74 -21.32 2.24
N THR A 394 32.82 -20.98 3.14
CA THR A 394 32.85 -21.40 4.55
C THR A 394 31.70 -22.36 4.83
N ILE A 395 31.96 -23.46 5.55
CA ILE A 395 30.94 -24.42 5.96
C ILE A 395 30.11 -23.79 7.10
N PRO A 396 28.77 -23.77 7.00
CA PRO A 396 27.90 -23.21 8.03
C PRO A 396 27.80 -24.07 9.30
N ASP A 397 27.48 -23.39 10.39
CA ASP A 397 27.28 -23.93 11.72
C ASP A 397 25.98 -23.36 12.30
N ILE A 398 24.87 -23.69 11.63
CA ILE A 398 23.56 -23.07 11.89
C ILE A 398 23.12 -23.34 13.32
N ALA A 399 22.79 -22.26 14.03
CA ALA A 399 22.32 -22.26 15.39
C ALA A 399 21.12 -21.31 15.49
N HIS A 400 20.10 -21.69 16.27
CA HIS A 400 18.93 -20.85 16.48
C HIS A 400 19.02 -20.05 17.78
N ARG A 401 18.49 -18.82 17.76
CA ARG A 401 18.28 -18.00 18.96
C ARG A 401 17.02 -18.45 19.68
N GLY A 402 17.03 -18.42 21.02
CA GLY A 402 15.84 -18.72 21.83
C GLY A 402 14.74 -17.66 21.77
N ASP A 403 15.05 -16.44 21.31
CA ASP A 403 14.08 -15.33 21.18
C ASP A 403 13.50 -15.16 19.77
N MET A 404 14.02 -15.89 18.77
CA MET A 404 13.62 -15.74 17.37
C MET A 404 13.91 -16.98 16.50
N GLY A 405 12.86 -17.58 15.92
CA GLY A 405 12.97 -18.73 15.02
C GLY A 405 13.25 -18.37 13.57
N VAL A 406 12.22 -17.87 12.86
CA VAL A 406 12.23 -17.42 11.45
C VAL A 406 11.71 -15.99 11.37
N PHE A 407 12.16 -15.21 10.39
CA PHE A 407 11.90 -13.78 10.29
C PHE A 407 11.81 -13.27 8.83
N ILE A 408 11.00 -12.23 8.63
CA ILE A 408 10.68 -11.57 7.35
C ILE A 408 10.72 -10.05 7.57
N GLY A 409 11.38 -9.30 6.70
CA GLY A 409 11.45 -7.84 6.80
C GLY A 409 12.36 -7.31 7.91
N HIS A 410 12.00 -6.15 8.45
CA HIS A 410 12.79 -5.36 9.39
C HIS A 410 12.77 -5.94 10.82
N VAL A 411 13.75 -6.78 11.16
CA VAL A 411 13.82 -7.46 12.47
C VAL A 411 15.10 -7.24 13.26
N MET A 412 16.12 -6.60 12.66
CA MET A 412 17.41 -6.28 13.30
C MET A 412 17.81 -4.84 12.92
N PRO A 413 18.46 -4.06 13.79
CA PRO A 413 18.61 -2.61 13.60
C PRO A 413 19.62 -2.20 12.52
N TRP A 414 20.45 -3.15 12.08
CA TRP A 414 21.44 -3.01 11.01
C TRP A 414 20.95 -3.58 9.67
N TRP A 415 19.70 -4.05 9.59
CA TRP A 415 19.17 -4.81 8.46
C TRP A 415 17.81 -4.24 8.01
N ASN A 416 17.79 -3.62 6.84
CA ASN A 416 16.66 -2.83 6.36
C ASN A 416 15.49 -3.71 5.92
N GLY A 417 14.24 -3.25 6.07
CA GLY A 417 13.07 -3.97 5.58
C GLY A 417 12.90 -3.87 4.06
N ILE A 418 12.48 -4.97 3.44
CA ILE A 418 11.96 -4.98 2.07
C ILE A 418 10.78 -4.01 1.92
N VAL A 419 10.56 -3.54 0.69
CA VAL A 419 9.27 -2.93 0.31
C VAL A 419 8.68 -3.72 -0.85
N GLY A 420 7.43 -4.13 -0.68
CA GLY A 420 6.76 -5.00 -1.62
C GLY A 420 5.71 -5.88 -0.96
N ASP A 421 5.10 -6.72 -1.77
CA ASP A 421 4.01 -7.60 -1.38
C ASP A 421 4.53 -9.04 -1.31
N VAL A 422 4.38 -9.72 -0.17
CA VAL A 422 4.78 -11.13 0.02
C VAL A 422 3.51 -11.98 0.15
N ALA A 423 3.23 -12.84 -0.84
CA ALA A 423 2.06 -13.71 -0.84
C ALA A 423 2.30 -15.03 -0.11
N GLU A 424 3.54 -15.52 -0.12
CA GLU A 424 3.86 -16.85 0.39
C GLU A 424 5.33 -16.99 0.79
N VAL A 425 5.59 -17.70 1.89
CA VAL A 425 6.91 -18.08 2.39
C VAL A 425 6.88 -19.54 2.81
N ALA A 426 7.90 -20.32 2.45
CA ALA A 426 8.08 -21.68 2.97
C ALA A 426 9.55 -22.02 3.19
N ILE A 427 9.83 -22.86 4.20
CA ILE A 427 11.17 -23.39 4.46
C ILE A 427 11.09 -24.91 4.58
N PHE A 428 12.05 -25.60 3.96
CA PHE A 428 12.18 -27.05 3.97
C PHE A 428 13.50 -27.48 4.62
N HIS A 429 13.51 -28.53 5.45
CA HIS A 429 14.71 -29.03 6.14
C HIS A 429 15.71 -29.80 5.26
N ARG A 430 15.55 -29.76 3.92
CA ARG A 430 16.48 -30.37 2.96
C ARG A 430 16.62 -29.52 1.71
N ALA A 431 17.70 -29.75 0.96
CA ALA A 431 17.76 -29.34 -0.43
C ALA A 431 16.66 -30.08 -1.23
N LEU A 432 15.84 -29.32 -1.96
CA LEU A 432 14.89 -29.87 -2.91
C LEU A 432 15.57 -30.11 -4.26
N SER A 433 15.06 -31.09 -5.01
CA SER A 433 15.48 -31.34 -6.39
C SER A 433 14.85 -30.32 -7.35
N ASP A 434 15.45 -30.13 -8.53
CA ASP A 434 15.04 -29.11 -9.51
C ASP A 434 13.61 -29.34 -10.02
N VAL A 435 13.16 -30.59 -10.06
CA VAL A 435 11.78 -30.97 -10.38
C VAL A 435 10.82 -30.52 -9.28
N GLU A 436 11.19 -30.68 -8.01
CA GLU A 436 10.41 -30.25 -6.85
C GLU A 436 10.39 -28.72 -6.76
N ILE A 437 11.53 -28.05 -6.97
CA ILE A 437 11.65 -26.59 -7.01
C ILE A 437 10.73 -26.02 -8.10
N LYS A 438 10.83 -26.54 -9.32
CA LYS A 438 9.94 -26.16 -10.44
C LYS A 438 8.46 -26.43 -10.18
N ALA A 439 8.12 -27.39 -9.31
CA ALA A 439 6.75 -27.64 -8.87
C ALA A 439 6.27 -26.64 -7.79
N ILE A 440 7.11 -26.27 -6.82
CA ILE A 440 6.72 -25.33 -5.75
C ILE A 440 6.79 -23.86 -6.17
N SER A 441 7.70 -23.49 -7.09
CA SER A 441 7.88 -22.13 -7.65
C SER A 441 6.76 -21.70 -8.61
N ARG A 442 5.69 -22.49 -8.75
CA ARG A 442 4.49 -22.06 -9.46
C ARG A 442 3.86 -20.88 -8.72
N ILE A 443 3.94 -19.69 -9.30
CA ILE A 443 2.94 -18.64 -9.06
C ILE A 443 1.72 -19.04 -9.88
N PRO A 444 0.57 -19.41 -9.28
CA PRO A 444 -0.65 -19.57 -10.05
C PRO A 444 -1.01 -18.21 -10.64
N ALA A 445 -1.15 -18.13 -11.96
CA ALA A 445 -1.74 -16.94 -12.56
C ALA A 445 -3.18 -16.84 -12.07
N ALA A 446 -3.58 -15.67 -11.53
CA ALA A 446 -5.00 -15.38 -11.39
C ALA A 446 -5.66 -15.50 -12.77
N GLU A 447 -6.83 -16.14 -12.83
CA GLU A 447 -7.46 -16.50 -14.09
C GLU A 447 -7.77 -15.24 -14.92
N SER A 448 -7.20 -15.17 -16.11
CA SER A 448 -7.35 -14.10 -17.11
C SER A 448 -6.89 -12.67 -16.71
N ARG A 449 -5.71 -12.30 -17.20
CA ARG A 449 -5.58 -11.12 -18.08
C ARG A 449 -4.92 -11.55 -19.40
N PRO A 450 -5.12 -10.81 -20.51
CA PRO A 450 -4.80 -11.29 -21.85
C PRO A 450 -3.29 -11.36 -22.12
N GLN A 451 -2.95 -11.98 -23.26
CA GLN A 451 -1.57 -12.20 -23.70
C GLN A 451 -0.80 -10.89 -23.96
N THR A 452 0.53 -11.01 -23.84
CA THR A 452 1.54 -9.94 -23.84
C THR A 452 1.57 -9.07 -25.11
N PRO A 453 1.50 -7.73 -25.00
CA PRO A 453 2.12 -6.84 -25.98
C PRO A 453 3.64 -6.79 -25.72
N ALA A 454 4.45 -6.86 -26.77
CA ALA A 454 5.92 -6.85 -26.65
C ALA A 454 6.45 -5.48 -26.23
N ASN A 455 7.43 -5.47 -25.31
CA ASN A 455 7.91 -4.27 -24.59
C ASN A 455 6.81 -3.54 -23.78
N PRO A 456 7.18 -2.63 -22.84
CA PRO A 456 6.22 -1.74 -22.20
C PRO A 456 5.77 -0.62 -23.16
N VAL A 457 5.12 -1.01 -24.26
CA VAL A 457 3.94 -0.25 -24.68
C VAL A 457 3.02 -0.33 -23.46
N ARG A 458 2.92 0.76 -22.70
CA ARG A 458 1.89 0.88 -21.66
C ARG A 458 0.58 0.41 -22.29
N GLU A 459 -0.23 -0.37 -21.56
CA GLU A 459 -1.66 -0.12 -21.66
C GLU A 459 -1.82 1.33 -21.22
N ARG A 460 -1.77 2.25 -22.19
CA ARG A 460 -2.38 3.56 -22.04
C ARG A 460 -3.81 3.22 -21.64
N GLU A 461 -4.25 3.71 -20.48
CA GLU A 461 -5.66 3.99 -20.31
C GLU A 461 -6.14 4.62 -21.62
N SER A 462 -6.98 3.87 -22.35
CA SER A 462 -7.34 4.14 -23.76
C SER A 462 -7.66 5.62 -23.88
N ALA A 463 -6.89 6.38 -24.68
CA ALA A 463 -6.56 7.80 -24.44
C ALA A 463 -7.69 8.60 -23.75
N ASP A 464 -8.89 8.56 -24.34
CA ASP A 464 -10.26 8.77 -23.84
C ASP A 464 -10.56 8.60 -22.32
N LYS A 465 -9.73 7.87 -21.55
CA LYS A 465 -9.84 7.62 -20.11
C LYS A 465 -8.90 8.50 -19.28
N LEU A 466 -7.68 8.74 -19.76
CA LEU A 466 -6.75 9.66 -19.13
C LEU A 466 -7.32 11.08 -19.22
N TRP A 467 -7.45 11.75 -18.07
CA TRP A 467 -8.01 13.12 -18.02
C TRP A 467 -7.29 14.09 -18.97
N ALA A 468 -5.97 13.94 -19.14
CA ALA A 468 -5.12 14.78 -19.99
C ALA A 468 -5.24 14.51 -21.50
N PHE A 469 -5.92 13.43 -21.90
CA PHE A 469 -6.19 13.08 -23.30
C PHE A 469 -7.69 13.16 -23.66
N ARG A 470 -8.55 13.51 -22.69
CA ARG A 470 -9.95 13.83 -22.93
C ARG A 470 -10.09 15.28 -23.40
N PRO A 471 -11.03 15.61 -24.30
CA PRO A 471 -11.34 17.00 -24.62
C PRO A 471 -11.69 17.80 -23.36
N VAL A 472 -11.18 19.03 -23.26
CA VAL A 472 -11.47 19.94 -22.15
C VAL A 472 -12.97 20.20 -22.09
N GLN A 473 -13.62 19.83 -20.98
CA GLN A 473 -15.05 20.03 -20.78
C GLN A 473 -15.27 21.34 -20.03
N VAL A 474 -16.03 22.26 -20.62
CA VAL A 474 -16.57 23.41 -19.90
C VAL A 474 -17.64 22.89 -18.94
N LEU A 475 -17.45 23.11 -17.64
CA LEU A 475 -18.38 22.69 -16.59
C LEU A 475 -18.99 23.92 -15.93
N GLU A 476 -20.32 23.96 -15.85
CA GLU A 476 -21.03 25.02 -15.15
C GLU A 476 -20.67 25.03 -13.65
N PRO A 477 -20.32 26.20 -13.06
CA PRO A 477 -20.00 26.31 -11.65
C PRO A 477 -21.17 25.85 -10.75
N PRO A 478 -20.94 25.01 -9.72
CA PRO A 478 -22.02 24.51 -8.89
C PRO A 478 -22.66 25.61 -8.03
N SER A 479 -23.96 25.45 -7.76
CA SER A 479 -24.68 26.28 -6.79
C SER A 479 -24.13 26.10 -5.38
N VAL A 480 -23.72 27.21 -4.76
CA VAL A 480 -23.18 27.28 -3.41
C VAL A 480 -24.11 28.08 -2.50
N THR A 481 -24.03 27.86 -1.20
CA THR A 481 -24.84 28.50 -0.18
C THR A 481 -24.29 29.89 0.17
N ARG A 482 -22.95 30.04 0.21
CA ARG A 482 -22.25 31.32 0.40
C ARG A 482 -21.85 31.94 -0.94
N GLY A 483 -22.82 32.52 -1.65
CA GLY A 483 -22.64 33.08 -3.00
C GLY A 483 -21.72 34.31 -3.11
N ASP A 484 -21.32 34.92 -2.00
CA ASP A 484 -20.46 36.12 -1.93
C ASP A 484 -18.95 35.82 -1.84
N TRP A 485 -18.59 34.57 -1.51
CA TRP A 485 -17.19 34.16 -1.33
C TRP A 485 -16.45 33.79 -2.62
N PRO A 486 -17.05 33.10 -3.61
CA PRO A 486 -16.39 32.80 -4.88
C PRO A 486 -15.95 34.06 -5.63
N LYS A 487 -14.71 34.06 -6.14
CA LYS A 487 -14.17 35.12 -7.00
C LYS A 487 -14.01 34.66 -8.45
N THR A 488 -13.90 33.35 -8.65
CA THR A 488 -13.69 32.65 -9.92
C THR A 488 -14.62 31.43 -10.02
N GLY A 489 -14.78 30.88 -11.22
CA GLY A 489 -15.55 29.63 -11.42
C GLY A 489 -15.00 28.44 -10.62
N VAL A 490 -13.68 28.39 -10.38
CA VAL A 490 -13.03 27.33 -9.58
C VAL A 490 -13.46 27.38 -8.12
N ASP A 491 -13.62 28.58 -7.56
CA ASP A 491 -13.98 28.77 -6.15
C ASP A 491 -15.36 28.17 -5.81
N HIS A 492 -16.29 28.10 -6.78
CA HIS A 492 -17.56 27.39 -6.60
C HIS A 492 -17.36 25.90 -6.32
N PHE A 493 -16.48 25.21 -7.05
CA PHE A 493 -16.21 23.79 -6.83
C PHE A 493 -15.51 23.54 -5.49
N VAL A 494 -14.58 24.43 -5.11
CA VAL A 494 -13.90 24.41 -3.80
C VAL A 494 -14.93 24.62 -2.67
N LEU A 495 -15.71 25.69 -2.72
CA LEU A 495 -16.71 26.02 -1.71
C LEU A 495 -17.81 24.95 -1.62
N ARG A 496 -18.29 24.41 -2.74
CA ARG A 496 -19.26 23.30 -2.75
C ARG A 496 -18.73 22.07 -2.01
N THR A 497 -17.43 21.80 -2.13
CA THR A 497 -16.75 20.70 -1.43
C THR A 497 -16.59 20.98 0.06
N LEU A 498 -16.35 22.24 0.45
CA LEU A 498 -16.27 22.67 1.85
C LEU A 498 -17.65 22.65 2.52
N GLU A 499 -18.68 23.23 1.91
CA GLU A 499 -20.06 23.22 2.39
C GLU A 499 -20.59 21.79 2.58
N GLY A 500 -20.35 20.92 1.59
CA GLY A 500 -20.70 19.49 1.67
C GLY A 500 -19.97 18.69 2.75
N ARG A 501 -18.95 19.28 3.40
CA ARG A 501 -18.21 18.73 4.54
C ARG A 501 -18.40 19.53 5.83
N SER A 502 -19.34 20.49 5.84
CA SER A 502 -19.56 21.46 6.95
C SER A 502 -18.31 22.26 7.33
N LEU A 503 -17.38 22.47 6.39
CA LEU A 503 -16.18 23.27 6.56
C LEU A 503 -16.41 24.70 6.07
N THR A 504 -15.86 25.68 6.79
CA THR A 504 -15.80 27.07 6.33
C THR A 504 -14.47 27.34 5.61
N PRO A 505 -14.46 28.12 4.52
CA PRO A 505 -13.21 28.65 3.96
C PRO A 505 -12.37 29.39 5.01
N ALA A 506 -11.04 29.27 4.89
CA ALA A 506 -10.11 30.05 5.70
C ALA A 506 -10.23 31.55 5.42
N LEU A 507 -9.84 32.38 6.40
CA LEU A 507 -9.72 33.82 6.21
C LEU A 507 -8.63 34.12 5.16
N GLN A 508 -8.83 35.20 4.39
CA GLN A 508 -7.79 35.70 3.49
C GLN A 508 -6.57 36.13 4.32
N ALA A 509 -5.37 35.78 3.86
CA ALA A 509 -4.14 36.19 4.53
C ALA A 509 -3.96 37.72 4.47
N ASP A 510 -3.27 38.29 5.45
CA ASP A 510 -2.96 39.72 5.46
C ASP A 510 -2.00 40.10 4.32
N ARG A 511 -1.92 41.40 4.02
CA ARG A 511 -1.12 41.91 2.90
C ARG A 511 0.37 41.60 3.01
N ARG A 512 0.98 41.64 4.21
CA ARG A 512 2.41 41.32 4.39
C ARG A 512 2.67 39.82 4.20
N THR A 513 1.72 38.96 4.55
CA THR A 513 1.76 37.53 4.18
C THR A 513 1.55 37.30 2.68
N LEU A 514 0.60 38.00 2.04
CA LEU A 514 0.28 37.83 0.62
C LEU A 514 1.45 38.20 -0.30
N ILE A 515 2.08 39.37 -0.11
CA ILE A 515 3.24 39.76 -0.94
C ILE A 515 4.41 38.80 -0.78
N ARG A 516 4.70 38.36 0.45
CA ARG A 516 5.78 37.38 0.70
C ARG A 516 5.53 36.05 -0.02
N ARG A 517 4.29 35.56 -0.04
CA ARG A 517 3.93 34.34 -0.81
C ARG A 517 4.10 34.56 -2.31
N ALA A 518 3.45 35.58 -2.88
CA ALA A 518 3.51 35.86 -4.32
C ALA A 518 4.96 35.97 -4.85
N TYR A 519 5.85 36.64 -4.10
CA TYR A 519 7.28 36.74 -4.44
C TYR A 519 8.02 35.39 -4.39
N PHE A 520 7.84 34.58 -3.33
CA PHE A 520 8.46 33.24 -3.26
C PHE A 520 7.89 32.24 -4.27
N ASP A 521 6.59 32.34 -4.58
CA ASP A 521 5.92 31.45 -5.51
C ASP A 521 6.31 31.79 -6.97
N LEU A 522 6.23 33.08 -7.36
CA LEU A 522 6.48 33.53 -8.73
C LEU A 522 7.96 33.76 -9.07
N LEU A 523 8.77 34.26 -8.14
CA LEU A 523 10.20 34.59 -8.38
C LEU A 523 11.17 33.71 -7.57
N GLY A 524 10.73 33.07 -6.48
CA GLY A 524 11.61 32.28 -5.59
C GLY A 524 12.51 33.11 -4.67
N LEU A 525 12.33 34.44 -4.64
CA LEU A 525 13.10 35.39 -3.83
C LEU A 525 12.15 36.19 -2.93
N PRO A 526 12.60 36.67 -1.75
CA PRO A 526 11.77 37.53 -0.90
C PRO A 526 11.60 38.94 -1.49
N PRO A 527 10.50 39.65 -1.17
CA PRO A 527 10.36 41.08 -1.44
C PRO A 527 11.30 41.91 -0.56
N SER A 528 11.68 43.11 -1.03
CA SER A 528 12.40 44.09 -0.19
C SER A 528 11.48 44.68 0.89
N PRO A 529 12.01 45.22 2.00
CA PRO A 529 11.21 45.87 3.04
C PRO A 529 10.34 47.01 2.48
N GLU A 530 10.86 47.77 1.53
CA GLU A 530 10.18 48.90 0.88
C GLU A 530 9.02 48.39 0.00
N GLN A 531 9.20 47.27 -0.70
CA GLN A 531 8.14 46.62 -1.47
C GLN A 531 7.03 46.08 -0.56
N VAL A 532 7.38 45.48 0.58
CA VAL A 532 6.42 45.02 1.60
C VAL A 532 5.60 46.18 2.14
N GLU A 533 6.23 47.30 2.51
CA GLU A 533 5.51 48.45 3.07
C GLU A 533 4.73 49.23 2.01
N ALA A 534 5.20 49.33 0.77
CA ALA A 534 4.43 49.92 -0.32
C ALA A 534 3.13 49.12 -0.58
N PHE A 535 3.20 47.80 -0.65
CA PHE A 535 2.04 46.94 -0.85
C PHE A 535 1.11 46.87 0.36
N ALA A 536 1.67 46.80 1.59
CA ALA A 536 0.87 46.75 2.81
C ALA A 536 0.01 48.01 2.97
N ASN A 537 0.57 49.18 2.70
CA ASN A 537 -0.05 50.48 2.95
C ASN A 537 -0.72 51.10 1.70
N ASP A 538 -0.85 50.37 0.59
CA ASP A 538 -1.54 50.80 -0.64
C ASP A 538 -3.01 51.16 -0.34
N PRO A 539 -3.52 52.37 -0.68
CA PRO A 539 -4.89 52.76 -0.37
C PRO A 539 -5.96 52.06 -1.23
N GLY A 540 -5.57 51.29 -2.25
CA GLY A 540 -6.49 50.58 -3.13
C GLY A 540 -7.15 49.33 -2.51
N ASN A 541 -8.15 48.81 -3.21
CA ASN A 541 -8.89 47.60 -2.83
C ASN A 541 -8.04 46.34 -3.08
N ASP A 542 -8.05 45.37 -2.16
CA ASP A 542 -7.37 44.06 -2.32
C ASP A 542 -7.72 43.36 -3.64
N ARG A 543 -8.96 43.55 -4.15
CA ARG A 543 -9.42 43.01 -5.45
C ARG A 543 -8.70 43.60 -6.67
N GLU A 544 -7.98 44.69 -6.51
CA GLU A 544 -7.24 45.42 -7.56
C GLU A 544 -5.74 45.41 -7.28
N VAL A 545 -5.35 45.65 -6.03
CA VAL A 545 -3.96 45.76 -5.56
C VAL A 545 -3.22 44.42 -5.66
N PHE A 546 -3.84 43.31 -5.28
CA PHE A 546 -3.18 42.00 -5.35
C PHE A 546 -3.00 41.48 -6.79
N PRO A 547 -4.01 41.55 -7.70
CA PRO A 547 -3.78 41.27 -9.12
C PRO A 547 -2.71 42.17 -9.74
N ARG A 548 -2.70 43.48 -9.45
CA ARG A 548 -1.65 44.41 -9.92
C ARG A 548 -0.24 43.96 -9.50
N LEU A 549 -0.08 43.45 -8.28
CA LEU A 549 1.19 42.86 -7.83
C LEU A 549 1.53 41.59 -8.63
N VAL A 550 0.56 40.70 -8.87
CA VAL A 550 0.79 39.47 -9.64
C VAL A 550 1.25 39.80 -11.07
N GLU A 551 0.59 40.73 -11.77
CA GLU A 551 1.02 41.18 -13.10
C GLU A 551 2.45 41.74 -13.10
N GLN A 552 2.82 42.52 -12.08
CA GLN A 552 4.19 43.05 -11.91
C GLN A 552 5.24 41.94 -11.67
N LEU A 553 4.85 40.84 -11.03
CA LEU A 553 5.73 39.69 -10.79
C LEU A 553 5.80 38.73 -11.99
N LEU A 554 4.75 38.64 -12.81
CA LEU A 554 4.77 37.90 -14.07
C LEU A 554 5.60 38.63 -15.14
N ALA A 555 5.53 39.96 -15.18
CA ALA A 555 6.33 40.81 -16.08
C ALA A 555 7.81 40.97 -15.66
N SER A 556 8.24 40.37 -14.54
CA SER A 556 9.62 40.39 -14.06
C SER A 556 10.46 39.33 -14.80
N PRO A 557 11.63 39.65 -15.38
CA PRO A 557 12.47 38.66 -16.07
C PRO A 557 12.86 37.44 -15.22
N GLN A 558 12.90 37.63 -13.90
CA GLN A 558 13.15 36.59 -12.90
C GLN A 558 12.01 35.55 -12.82
N TYR A 559 10.82 35.79 -13.39
CA TYR A 559 9.75 34.80 -13.52
C TYR A 559 10.17 33.65 -14.44
N GLY A 560 10.66 33.94 -15.64
CA GLY A 560 11.20 32.94 -16.56
C GLY A 560 12.43 32.24 -16.01
N GLU A 561 13.28 32.92 -15.24
CA GLU A 561 14.39 32.30 -14.50
C GLU A 561 13.89 31.38 -13.37
N ARG A 562 12.78 31.76 -12.71
CA ARG A 562 12.16 30.98 -11.64
C ARG A 562 11.52 29.71 -12.16
N TRP A 563 10.68 29.82 -13.18
CA TRP A 563 9.88 28.72 -13.72
C TRP A 563 10.63 27.89 -14.76
N GLY A 564 11.59 28.49 -15.48
CA GLY A 564 12.42 27.82 -16.46
C GLY A 564 13.18 26.63 -15.86
N ARG A 565 13.64 26.72 -14.60
CA ARG A 565 14.33 25.59 -13.95
C ARG A 565 13.45 24.34 -13.90
N HIS A 566 12.14 24.46 -13.67
CA HIS A 566 11.25 23.31 -13.60
C HIS A 566 11.09 22.59 -14.95
N TRP A 567 11.19 23.32 -16.06
CA TRP A 567 11.27 22.71 -17.39
C TRP A 567 12.66 22.12 -17.66
N LEU A 568 13.72 22.81 -17.25
CA LEU A 568 15.10 22.38 -17.43
C LEU A 568 15.42 21.10 -16.62
N ASP A 569 14.85 20.94 -15.42
CA ASP A 569 14.89 19.70 -14.62
C ASP A 569 14.24 18.53 -15.39
N VAL A 570 13.07 18.75 -16.00
CA VAL A 570 12.35 17.74 -16.81
C VAL A 570 13.12 17.39 -18.09
N ALA A 571 13.70 18.39 -18.74
CA ALA A 571 14.57 18.23 -19.91
C ALA A 571 15.96 17.66 -19.58
N ARG A 572 16.29 17.48 -18.29
CA ARG A 572 17.61 17.05 -17.78
C ARG A 572 18.77 17.92 -18.28
N TYR A 573 18.54 19.22 -18.27
CA TYR A 573 19.53 20.21 -18.67
C TYR A 573 20.79 20.14 -17.82
N ALA A 574 21.95 20.18 -18.49
CA ALA A 574 23.24 20.40 -17.86
C ALA A 574 24.18 21.12 -18.85
N ASP A 575 25.13 21.90 -18.32
CA ASP A 575 26.19 22.52 -19.13
C ASP A 575 27.27 21.50 -19.56
N SER A 576 27.23 20.27 -19.04
CA SER A 576 28.12 19.15 -19.40
C SER A 576 27.44 17.79 -19.25
N GLY A 577 28.04 16.74 -19.81
CA GLY A 577 27.53 15.36 -19.70
C GLY A 577 27.68 14.75 -18.31
N GLY A 578 28.59 15.27 -17.47
CA GLY A 578 28.88 14.75 -16.14
C GLY A 578 29.45 13.33 -16.11
N TYR A 579 29.47 12.76 -14.90
CA TYR A 579 29.93 11.39 -14.63
C TYR A 579 31.38 11.13 -15.11
N GLU A 580 31.75 9.87 -15.40
CA GLU A 580 33.11 9.43 -15.79
C GLU A 580 33.64 10.08 -17.09
N THR A 581 32.81 10.77 -17.87
CA THR A 581 33.20 11.52 -19.08
C THR A 581 32.52 12.89 -19.12
N ASP A 582 33.04 13.83 -18.33
CA ASP A 582 32.47 15.19 -18.19
C ASP A 582 32.71 16.08 -19.43
N ILE A 583 31.94 15.81 -20.50
CA ILE A 583 32.02 16.52 -21.78
C ILE A 583 31.24 17.84 -21.67
N TYR A 584 31.93 18.98 -21.77
CA TYR A 584 31.33 20.31 -21.70
C TYR A 584 30.54 20.68 -22.98
N PHE A 585 29.24 20.97 -22.83
CA PHE A 585 28.34 21.35 -23.90
C PHE A 585 28.37 22.87 -24.14
N LYS A 586 29.40 23.34 -24.87
CA LYS A 586 29.70 24.78 -25.12
C LYS A 586 28.53 25.69 -25.56
N ASN A 587 27.44 25.13 -26.10
CA ASN A 587 26.27 25.88 -26.56
C ASN A 587 24.98 25.61 -25.73
N ALA A 588 24.99 24.72 -24.73
CA ALA A 588 23.79 24.33 -23.97
C ALA A 588 23.04 25.53 -23.38
N TRP A 589 23.77 26.53 -22.90
CA TRP A 589 23.23 27.79 -22.34
C TRP A 589 22.21 28.48 -23.26
N ARG A 590 22.28 28.28 -24.58
CA ARG A 590 21.30 28.81 -25.55
C ARG A 590 19.91 28.23 -25.34
N TYR A 591 19.82 26.92 -25.07
CA TYR A 591 18.56 26.23 -24.78
C TYR A 591 17.97 26.68 -23.44
N ARG A 592 18.82 26.83 -22.40
CA ARG A 592 18.43 27.45 -21.13
C ARG A 592 17.82 28.84 -21.34
N ASP A 593 18.52 29.71 -22.06
CA ASP A 593 18.08 31.09 -22.29
C ASP A 593 16.82 31.15 -23.18
N TYR A 594 16.67 30.23 -24.13
CA TYR A 594 15.45 30.04 -24.92
C TYR A 594 14.25 29.61 -24.06
N VAL A 595 14.43 28.71 -23.09
CA VAL A 595 13.36 28.30 -22.16
C VAL A 595 12.96 29.46 -21.24
N VAL A 596 13.93 30.17 -20.67
CA VAL A 596 13.69 31.37 -19.84
C VAL A 596 12.96 32.45 -20.63
N LYS A 597 13.40 32.74 -21.87
CA LYS A 597 12.76 33.69 -22.78
C LYS A 597 11.33 33.27 -23.14
N SER A 598 11.11 31.98 -23.45
CA SER A 598 9.78 31.48 -23.84
C SER A 598 8.73 31.65 -22.74
N LEU A 599 9.12 31.59 -21.47
CA LEU A 599 8.24 31.87 -20.33
C LEU A 599 8.02 33.36 -20.09
N ASN A 600 9.05 34.20 -20.26
CA ASN A 600 8.93 35.65 -20.13
C ASN A 600 8.16 36.31 -21.30
N ASP A 601 8.15 35.70 -22.48
CA ASP A 601 7.40 36.13 -23.67
C ASP A 601 5.92 35.67 -23.64
N ASP A 602 5.47 34.96 -22.60
CA ASP A 602 4.18 34.23 -22.53
C ASP A 602 3.90 33.37 -23.79
N LYS A 603 4.90 32.58 -24.20
CA LYS A 603 4.76 31.74 -25.40
C LYS A 603 3.67 30.67 -25.18
N PRO A 604 2.67 30.56 -26.07
CA PRO A 604 1.65 29.52 -25.99
C PRO A 604 2.26 28.12 -25.82
N TYR A 605 1.75 27.37 -24.84
CA TYR A 605 2.36 26.10 -24.41
C TYR A 605 2.41 25.05 -25.53
N ASP A 606 1.40 25.03 -26.41
CA ASP A 606 1.37 24.18 -27.60
C ASP A 606 2.49 24.53 -28.60
N VAL A 607 2.71 25.82 -28.85
CA VAL A 607 3.83 26.32 -29.69
C VAL A 607 5.17 26.01 -29.03
N PHE A 608 5.32 26.23 -27.73
CA PHE A 608 6.54 25.89 -27.00
C PHE A 608 6.86 24.39 -27.09
N VAL A 609 5.88 23.50 -26.90
CA VAL A 609 6.07 22.04 -27.03
C VAL A 609 6.33 21.61 -28.48
N GLN A 610 5.74 22.28 -29.47
CA GLN A 610 6.05 22.05 -30.89
C GLN A 610 7.49 22.45 -31.23
N GLU A 611 7.95 23.63 -30.78
CA GLU A 611 9.33 24.10 -30.95
C GLU A 611 10.36 23.19 -30.25
N GLN A 612 9.98 22.52 -29.15
CA GLN A 612 10.80 21.53 -28.44
C GLN A 612 10.94 20.18 -29.16
N LEU A 613 9.91 19.77 -29.92
CA LEU A 613 9.85 18.44 -30.55
C LEU A 613 10.24 18.42 -32.04
N ALA A 614 10.01 19.53 -32.76
CA ALA A 614 10.09 19.57 -34.22
C ALA A 614 10.43 20.96 -34.79
N GLY A 615 11.07 21.85 -34.01
CA GLY A 615 11.47 23.19 -34.45
C GLY A 615 12.41 23.23 -35.67
N ASP A 616 13.07 22.13 -36.01
CA ASP A 616 13.85 21.98 -37.23
C ASP A 616 12.99 21.60 -38.45
N GLU A 617 12.04 20.66 -38.29
CA GLU A 617 11.06 20.23 -39.30
C GLU A 617 9.97 21.29 -39.59
N LEU A 618 9.52 22.03 -38.58
CA LEU A 618 8.59 23.15 -38.72
C LEU A 618 9.19 24.30 -39.54
N TRP A 619 10.53 24.45 -39.50
CA TRP A 619 11.26 25.51 -40.19
C TRP A 619 12.56 24.97 -40.83
N PRO A 620 12.46 24.19 -41.92
CA PRO A 620 13.60 23.48 -42.51
C PRO A 620 14.52 24.37 -43.36
N GLY A 621 14.01 25.52 -43.80
CA GLY A 621 14.62 26.33 -44.87
C GLY A 621 15.72 27.31 -44.48
N ASN A 622 16.61 27.02 -43.51
CA ASN A 622 17.85 27.78 -43.37
C ASN A 622 19.01 27.03 -42.68
N LEU A 623 20.13 26.91 -43.39
CA LEU A 623 21.47 26.56 -42.86
C LEU A 623 22.52 27.66 -43.11
N ASN A 624 22.22 28.68 -43.93
CA ASN A 624 23.17 29.75 -44.25
C ASN A 624 23.20 30.81 -43.16
N LEU A 625 24.01 30.55 -42.13
CA LEU A 625 24.56 31.58 -41.24
C LEU A 625 25.75 32.31 -41.92
N GLU A 626 25.61 32.67 -43.20
CA GLU A 626 26.58 33.51 -43.89
C GLU A 626 26.55 34.92 -43.29
N GLY A 627 27.71 35.38 -42.82
CA GLY A 627 27.76 36.35 -41.75
C GLY A 627 27.39 37.79 -42.12
N LYS A 628 26.23 38.26 -41.63
CA LYS A 628 26.09 39.58 -40.97
C LYS A 628 24.84 39.64 -40.10
N LEU A 629 24.94 40.34 -38.96
CA LEU A 629 23.83 40.46 -38.00
C LEU A 629 22.76 41.42 -38.53
N LEU A 630 21.64 40.88 -38.98
CA LEU A 630 20.27 41.40 -38.79
C LEU A 630 19.28 40.40 -39.39
N LEU A 631 18.91 39.37 -38.62
CA LEU A 631 17.85 38.44 -39.02
C LEU A 631 16.49 39.16 -38.98
N PRO A 632 15.68 39.12 -40.07
CA PRO A 632 14.27 39.49 -40.01
C PRO A 632 13.56 38.75 -38.87
N GLU A 633 12.51 39.33 -38.31
CA GLU A 633 11.85 38.78 -37.13
C GLU A 633 11.35 37.34 -37.35
N SER A 634 10.80 37.07 -38.55
CA SER A 634 10.38 35.75 -38.99
C SER A 634 11.52 34.75 -39.22
N GLN A 635 12.78 35.18 -39.24
CA GLN A 635 13.97 34.32 -39.18
C GLN A 635 14.53 34.21 -37.76
N ARG A 636 14.43 35.27 -36.92
CA ARG A 636 14.78 35.18 -35.49
C ARG A 636 13.90 34.15 -34.78
N ARG A 637 12.58 34.21 -34.94
CA ARG A 637 11.66 33.23 -34.32
C ARG A 637 12.00 31.78 -34.73
N LYS A 638 12.39 31.55 -35.99
CA LYS A 638 12.84 30.23 -36.50
C LYS A 638 14.16 29.76 -35.89
N LEU A 639 15.10 30.68 -35.67
CA LEU A 639 16.37 30.37 -35.01
C LEU A 639 16.15 30.04 -33.52
N GLU A 640 15.28 30.79 -32.85
CA GLU A 640 14.88 30.51 -31.46
C GLU A 640 14.19 29.13 -31.36
N ALA A 641 13.24 28.82 -32.24
CA ALA A 641 12.61 27.50 -32.30
C ALA A 641 13.59 26.34 -32.52
N ARG A 642 14.57 26.50 -33.43
CA ARG A 642 15.62 25.48 -33.66
C ARG A 642 16.58 25.31 -32.48
N ILE A 643 16.71 26.31 -31.60
CA ILE A 643 17.41 26.17 -30.33
C ILE A 643 16.59 25.32 -29.35
N GLY A 644 15.26 25.29 -29.47
CA GLY A 644 14.36 24.39 -28.74
C GLY A 644 14.62 22.90 -29.00
N THR A 645 14.84 22.50 -30.27
CA THR A 645 15.23 21.12 -30.64
C THR A 645 16.72 20.80 -30.49
N GLY A 646 17.58 21.82 -30.54
CA GLY A 646 19.04 21.67 -30.70
C GLY A 646 19.79 21.28 -29.44
N LEU A 647 19.52 20.08 -28.90
CA LEU A 647 20.24 19.48 -27.76
C LEU A 647 21.42 18.57 -28.19
N PHE A 648 21.78 18.58 -29.48
CA PHE A 648 22.97 17.97 -30.08
C PHE A 648 23.57 18.90 -31.15
#